data_AF-A0A925USK3-F1
#
_entry.id   AF-A0A925USK3-F1
#
_cell.length_a   1.000
_cell.length_b   1.000
_cell.length_c   1.000
_cell.angle_alpha   90.00
_cell.angle_beta   90.00
_cell.angle_gamma   90.00
#
_symmetry.space_group_name_H-M   'P 1'
#
loop_
_entity.id
_entity.type
_entity.pdbx_description
1 polymer ?
#
loop_
_entity_poly.entity_id
_entity_poly.type
_entity_poly.pdbx_seq_one_letter_code
_entity_poly.pdbx_strand_id
1 'polypeptide(L)'
;MLKRYTSIFALIIFIFTLVPFTFNQKVHAYTSNSYFNNLKIGLASMSAASITISLNGDYTLNGQTYSSGTVMNLAISGTNIIYNGITQSEINLIPNNSSNLLTMTSGAVSNKYMGAFLIKVYNAKILPINTLDMENYLKGVVGYEMSDYFPIESLKAQTVAARNYALSRIGYEAAKGYDFDDTISYQVYKGYNASYTNVITAVEQTKGQVLLYNDKLVETLYSAWHGGVSENSENVWGNIVPYLKSVQDTYENDPWPNGARILTNAQILSTLITKGYLTSTDTFIKLDLSSITKFASGRVSNVNIIYKNVLGLTLTKYVVKDSTRTFLSLPSNLFTVTYDSINGIYTFSGKGNGHGLGMSQIGAKNRATAGQTYEQILKFYYTNTYLQNIILKASLSTLTQNSNNLFVGDTLSLKATATEGNGYGYLFKYVIKSGVNTIFTREYSSDSTLDFIPSNPGSYIIEAYVKDKFSISNYDDKKVSDLTVYSVPVVNTFTLNKTELIVGQSLVANIDAQGGSGSYLYKYEIMKDNTILATRDFGNVKEFLFTPDYSGNYVITTYVKDSISTKSYDFKESQNFNVFETLTFTSFTKDRENVFQGDTLNFSSIINGGSNKGVTYKFQVMKDGQVVATRDFDTNSNFTYVISASGNYEVEVYAVDPISGNPYDAFKKMNFVVKDRVSLTSLTTDRNSIFTNDTVTVNAITNSNNALYKFVILRDGAEVFTKDYDTNSILEYVPTILGVYQVNVYVKDSLSEAMYDDTKSLNITVYDYSELLSVNLDKEKLFKNDTIHFSADGIKGSNSYLYKFVISKEGTVITTKDYSILNTFDLIPNIQGNYSAEVYIKDSLSLKEYDDVKNLTFIVFDNDKIDSFQANKAAYLIGENINLNTTASLGSGNYLYKYVITKNGVVLSTVDYNASGSLQYTVNAEGAYSMTVYLKDVISKNEFDAQNTLSINVYNPQLSTITATGSFYEGKAVTLNASNTGSSPLGYSYKYEIYNNLTLVTSNSFNLSSALNFTATTAGNYTIKVYGKDGLSSKFYDNMKQFNVTINSKPLYLSVLPLKYGMTNVAVASLQNALVKLGYVISDSSGYFGTQTQNQVIAFQKSKGLTKDGIVGNMSYSALNDALIEKSGTKILTY
;
A
#
# COMPACT_ATOMS: atom_id res chain seq x y z
N MET A 1 39.40 59.74 -4.71
CA MET A 1 40.88 59.68 -4.89
C MET A 1 41.39 58.47 -4.12
N LEU A 2 42.31 57.65 -4.65
CA LEU A 2 43.78 57.76 -4.51
C LEU A 2 44.23 57.88 -3.03
N LYS A 3 45.21 57.13 -2.52
CA LYS A 3 45.97 55.98 -3.08
C LYS A 3 46.77 55.30 -1.94
N ARG A 4 47.30 54.10 -2.19
CA ARG A 4 48.42 53.44 -1.45
C ARG A 4 48.24 53.22 0.07
N TYR A 5 48.01 51.96 0.43
CA TYR A 5 49.10 51.22 1.08
C TYR A 5 49.46 50.03 0.19
N THR A 6 50.74 49.89 -0.13
CA THR A 6 51.32 48.85 -0.98
C THR A 6 52.54 48.27 -0.27
N SER A 7 52.92 47.04 -0.64
CA SER A 7 54.15 46.36 -0.20
C SER A 7 54.13 45.75 1.22
N ILE A 8 53.30 44.71 1.41
CA ILE A 8 53.65 43.39 1.99
C ILE A 8 52.53 42.41 1.53
N PHE A 9 52.65 41.86 0.31
CA PHE A 9 51.79 40.76 -0.17
C PHE A 9 52.35 40.04 -1.42
N ALA A 10 53.68 40.07 -1.62
CA ALA A 10 54.32 39.75 -2.90
C ALA A 10 55.19 38.47 -2.90
N LEU A 11 54.97 37.54 -1.95
CA LEU A 11 55.75 36.29 -1.86
C LEU A 11 54.90 35.01 -1.61
N ILE A 12 53.59 35.06 -1.91
CA ILE A 12 52.69 33.89 -1.84
C ILE A 12 52.07 33.58 -3.23
N ILE A 13 52.24 34.46 -4.22
CA ILE A 13 51.61 34.37 -5.55
C ILE A 13 52.60 33.86 -6.62
N PHE A 14 53.35 32.80 -6.31
CA PHE A 14 54.26 32.16 -7.30
C PHE A 14 54.39 30.62 -7.20
N ILE A 15 53.57 29.96 -6.38
CA ILE A 15 53.48 28.48 -6.29
C ILE A 15 52.07 27.97 -6.72
N PHE A 16 51.22 28.85 -7.25
CA PHE A 16 49.85 28.55 -7.69
C PHE A 16 49.56 28.91 -9.16
N THR A 17 50.60 29.05 -10.00
CA THR A 17 50.50 29.54 -11.39
C THR A 17 50.93 28.54 -12.47
N LEU A 18 51.27 27.30 -12.10
CA LEU A 18 51.72 26.26 -13.05
C LEU A 18 51.07 24.87 -12.86
N VAL A 19 49.86 24.84 -12.29
CA VAL A 19 48.94 23.71 -12.48
C VAL A 19 47.68 24.25 -13.16
N PRO A 20 47.38 23.87 -14.41
CA PRO A 20 46.06 24.09 -14.97
C PRO A 20 45.07 23.17 -14.25
N PHE A 21 44.54 23.62 -13.12
CA PHE A 21 43.34 23.06 -12.51
C PHE A 21 42.15 23.38 -13.42
N THR A 22 42.10 22.70 -14.57
CA THR A 22 40.87 22.52 -15.32
C THR A 22 39.92 21.75 -14.41
N PHE A 23 39.06 22.49 -13.71
CA PHE A 23 37.81 21.98 -13.18
C PHE A 23 36.93 21.60 -14.38
N ASN A 24 37.31 20.50 -15.04
CA ASN A 24 36.42 19.74 -15.89
C ASN A 24 35.35 19.16 -14.97
N GLN A 25 34.32 19.97 -14.69
CA GLN A 25 33.00 19.43 -14.44
C GLN A 25 32.66 18.55 -15.64
N LYS A 26 32.88 17.24 -15.52
CA LYS A 26 32.25 16.23 -16.37
C LYS A 26 30.76 16.13 -16.04
N VAL A 27 30.07 17.26 -16.24
CA VAL A 27 28.61 17.35 -16.34
C VAL A 27 28.29 17.42 -17.83
N HIS A 28 28.68 16.35 -18.52
CA HIS A 28 28.29 16.07 -19.89
C HIS A 28 27.45 14.80 -19.83
N ALA A 29 26.24 14.93 -19.30
CA ALA A 29 25.26 13.85 -19.36
C ALA A 29 24.92 13.55 -20.83
N TYR A 30 24.49 12.32 -21.12
CA TYR A 30 24.02 11.96 -22.44
C TYR A 30 22.69 12.66 -22.76
N THR A 31 22.75 13.82 -23.44
CA THR A 31 21.61 14.71 -23.72
C THR A 31 20.72 14.26 -24.89
N SER A 32 20.60 12.96 -25.15
CA SER A 32 19.86 12.46 -26.32
C SER A 32 18.39 12.23 -26.00
N ASN A 33 17.55 13.11 -26.55
CA ASN A 33 16.08 13.01 -26.51
C ASN A 33 15.53 11.69 -27.10
N SER A 34 16.32 10.95 -27.89
CA SER A 34 15.86 9.76 -28.60
C SER A 34 15.36 8.60 -27.71
N TYR A 35 15.72 8.54 -26.43
CA TYR A 35 15.19 7.54 -25.49
C TYR A 35 13.72 7.78 -25.10
N PHE A 36 13.31 9.04 -25.03
CA PHE A 36 11.96 9.45 -24.58
C PHE A 36 10.95 9.52 -25.74
N ASN A 37 11.42 9.28 -26.97
CA ASN A 37 10.60 9.18 -28.17
C ASN A 37 10.17 7.72 -28.38
N ASN A 38 9.01 7.50 -29.00
CA ASN A 38 8.59 6.15 -29.39
C ASN A 38 9.48 5.64 -30.54
N LEU A 39 10.03 4.44 -30.39
CA LEU A 39 10.68 3.68 -31.44
C LEU A 39 9.67 3.25 -32.50
N LYS A 40 10.11 3.17 -33.77
CA LYS A 40 9.36 2.58 -34.87
C LYS A 40 10.07 1.32 -35.35
N ILE A 41 9.52 0.15 -35.06
CA ILE A 41 10.10 -1.15 -35.43
C ILE A 41 9.41 -1.69 -36.68
N GLY A 42 10.17 -1.92 -37.75
CA GLY A 42 9.66 -2.59 -38.95
C GLY A 42 9.51 -4.09 -38.72
N LEU A 43 8.28 -4.62 -38.76
CA LEU A 43 8.02 -6.04 -38.55
C LEU A 43 8.25 -6.84 -39.86
N ALA A 44 9.51 -6.88 -40.28
CA ALA A 44 9.96 -7.59 -41.47
C ALA A 44 9.72 -9.11 -41.35
N SER A 45 9.86 -9.68 -40.15
CA SER A 45 9.55 -11.09 -39.89
C SER A 45 8.07 -11.46 -40.09
N MET A 46 7.17 -10.49 -39.88
CA MET A 46 5.72 -10.64 -40.06
C MET A 46 5.24 -10.30 -41.48
N SER A 47 6.12 -9.78 -42.34
CA SER A 47 5.72 -9.15 -43.61
C SER A 47 5.38 -10.16 -44.72
N ALA A 48 4.11 -10.18 -45.16
CA ALA A 48 3.54 -11.17 -46.08
C ALA A 48 2.51 -10.57 -47.05
N ALA A 49 1.96 -11.37 -47.98
CA ALA A 49 0.94 -10.93 -48.94
C ALA A 49 -0.45 -10.69 -48.30
N SER A 50 -0.69 -11.30 -47.14
CA SER A 50 -1.82 -11.05 -46.25
C SER A 50 -1.41 -11.31 -44.80
N ILE A 51 -2.07 -10.63 -43.86
CA ILE A 51 -1.91 -10.84 -42.41
C ILE A 51 -3.28 -10.78 -41.72
N THR A 52 -3.41 -11.50 -40.61
CA THR A 52 -4.58 -11.42 -39.72
C THR A 52 -4.17 -10.73 -38.43
N ILE A 53 -5.00 -9.79 -37.97
CA ILE A 53 -4.83 -9.06 -36.72
C ILE A 53 -6.04 -9.34 -35.83
N SER A 54 -5.81 -9.62 -34.55
CA SER A 54 -6.85 -9.78 -33.54
C SER A 54 -6.58 -8.83 -32.39
N LEU A 55 -7.52 -7.92 -32.12
CA LEU A 55 -7.40 -6.95 -31.04
C LEU A 55 -7.63 -7.60 -29.67
N ASN A 56 -6.73 -7.35 -28.72
CA ASN A 56 -6.79 -7.83 -27.33
C ASN A 56 -6.80 -6.63 -26.38
N GLY A 57 -7.69 -5.70 -26.67
CA GLY A 57 -7.83 -4.37 -26.11
C GLY A 57 -8.41 -3.45 -27.18
N ASP A 58 -8.88 -2.28 -26.80
CA ASP A 58 -9.56 -1.36 -27.72
C ASP A 58 -8.56 -0.52 -28.51
N TYR A 59 -8.77 -0.36 -29.82
CA TYR A 59 -7.94 0.45 -30.71
C TYR A 59 -8.79 1.38 -31.57
N THR A 60 -8.32 2.60 -31.77
CA THR A 60 -8.87 3.57 -32.72
C THR A 60 -8.24 3.40 -34.10
N LEU A 61 -9.08 3.36 -35.14
CA LEU A 61 -8.73 3.43 -36.56
C LEU A 61 -9.60 4.49 -37.23
N ASN A 62 -9.00 5.46 -37.91
CA ASN A 62 -9.70 6.54 -38.62
C ASN A 62 -10.77 7.27 -37.77
N GLY A 63 -10.51 7.42 -36.46
CA GLY A 63 -11.42 8.06 -35.50
C GLY A 63 -12.53 7.15 -34.94
N GLN A 64 -12.68 5.92 -35.42
CA GLN A 64 -13.60 4.92 -34.89
C GLN A 64 -12.88 3.98 -33.92
N THR A 65 -13.47 3.72 -32.74
CA THR A 65 -12.95 2.70 -31.81
C THR A 65 -13.46 1.32 -32.19
N TYR A 66 -12.54 0.37 -32.31
CA TYR A 66 -12.79 -1.06 -32.47
C TYR A 66 -12.45 -1.77 -31.17
N SER A 67 -13.42 -2.50 -30.62
CA SER A 67 -13.28 -3.15 -29.32
C SER A 67 -12.42 -4.42 -29.36
N SER A 68 -11.88 -4.79 -28.21
CA SER A 68 -11.26 -6.08 -27.94
C SER A 68 -12.10 -7.25 -28.48
N GLY A 69 -11.44 -8.21 -29.14
CA GLY A 69 -12.07 -9.33 -29.86
C GLY A 69 -12.27 -9.08 -31.36
N THR A 70 -12.15 -7.83 -31.84
CA THR A 70 -12.20 -7.53 -33.29
C THR A 70 -11.09 -8.26 -34.04
N VAL A 71 -11.44 -8.91 -35.17
CA VAL A 71 -10.49 -9.55 -36.09
C VAL A 71 -10.47 -8.78 -37.42
N MET A 72 -9.28 -8.45 -37.90
CA MET A 72 -9.04 -7.76 -39.17
C MET A 72 -8.18 -8.63 -40.08
N ASN A 73 -8.72 -9.00 -41.25
CA ASN A 73 -7.97 -9.69 -42.29
C ASN A 73 -7.53 -8.67 -43.34
N LEU A 74 -6.22 -8.51 -43.50
CA LEU A 74 -5.60 -7.53 -44.39
C LEU A 74 -4.93 -8.25 -45.56
N ALA A 75 -5.20 -7.81 -46.79
CA ALA A 75 -4.58 -8.33 -48.01
C ALA A 75 -4.08 -7.18 -48.90
N ILE A 76 -3.18 -7.46 -49.84
CA ILE A 76 -2.67 -6.47 -50.79
C ILE A 76 -3.64 -6.31 -51.97
N SER A 77 -3.86 -5.05 -52.36
CA SER A 77 -4.57 -4.64 -53.58
C SER A 77 -3.70 -3.62 -54.32
N GLY A 78 -2.85 -4.10 -55.23
CA GLY A 78 -1.86 -3.28 -55.94
C GLY A 78 -0.83 -2.66 -54.98
N THR A 79 -0.83 -1.33 -54.85
CA THR A 79 0.02 -0.57 -53.91
C THR A 79 -0.62 -0.38 -52.53
N ASN A 80 -1.85 -0.84 -52.33
CA ASN A 80 -2.70 -0.52 -51.19
C ASN A 80 -3.09 -1.77 -50.40
N ILE A 81 -3.67 -1.59 -49.22
CA ILE A 81 -4.25 -2.65 -48.38
C ILE A 81 -5.77 -2.69 -48.63
N ILE A 82 -6.36 -3.87 -48.72
CA ILE A 82 -7.81 -4.06 -48.67
C ILE A 82 -8.24 -4.64 -47.30
N TYR A 83 -9.27 -4.05 -46.71
CA TYR A 83 -9.92 -4.47 -45.47
C TYR A 83 -11.43 -4.22 -45.57
N ASN A 84 -12.26 -5.23 -45.27
CA ASN A 84 -13.73 -5.17 -45.39
C ASN A 84 -14.23 -4.59 -46.74
N GLY A 85 -13.54 -4.89 -47.84
CA GLY A 85 -13.83 -4.37 -49.18
C GLY A 85 -13.32 -2.95 -49.47
N ILE A 86 -12.90 -2.20 -48.45
CA ILE A 86 -12.36 -0.84 -48.58
C ILE A 86 -10.85 -0.92 -48.84
N THR A 87 -10.38 -0.19 -49.86
CA THR A 87 -8.95 -0.07 -50.19
C THR A 87 -8.36 1.19 -49.56
N GLN A 88 -7.26 1.07 -48.82
CA GLN A 88 -6.57 2.16 -48.12
C GLN A 88 -5.05 2.08 -48.39
N SER A 89 -4.37 3.23 -48.53
CA SER A 89 -2.91 3.26 -48.75
C SER A 89 -2.12 2.79 -47.52
N GLU A 90 -2.64 3.09 -46.33
CA GLU A 90 -2.14 2.66 -45.04
C GLU A 90 -3.29 2.49 -44.03
N ILE A 91 -3.04 1.78 -42.93
CA ILE A 91 -3.96 1.58 -41.81
C ILE A 91 -3.22 1.96 -40.53
N ASN A 92 -3.75 2.93 -39.79
CA ASN A 92 -3.19 3.40 -38.53
C ASN A 92 -4.04 2.92 -37.34
N LEU A 93 -3.49 2.02 -36.53
CA LEU A 93 -4.13 1.48 -35.33
C LEU A 93 -3.48 2.12 -34.09
N ILE A 94 -4.26 2.88 -33.32
CA ILE A 94 -3.80 3.56 -32.10
C ILE A 94 -4.48 2.91 -30.89
N PRO A 95 -3.77 2.37 -29.89
CA PRO A 95 -4.38 1.75 -28.72
C PRO A 95 -5.05 2.81 -27.84
N ASN A 96 -6.28 2.54 -27.38
CA ASN A 96 -7.00 3.46 -26.49
C ASN A 96 -6.41 3.49 -25.06
N ASN A 97 -5.60 2.49 -24.69
CA ASN A 97 -4.77 2.46 -23.48
C ASN A 97 -3.43 1.78 -23.82
N SER A 98 -2.31 2.29 -23.31
CA SER A 98 -0.96 1.74 -23.53
C SER A 98 -0.78 0.26 -23.13
N SER A 99 -1.63 -0.29 -22.26
CA SER A 99 -1.61 -1.73 -21.91
C SER A 99 -2.36 -2.62 -22.91
N ASN A 100 -3.07 -2.06 -23.88
CA ASN A 100 -3.85 -2.83 -24.86
C ASN A 100 -2.93 -3.62 -25.78
N LEU A 101 -3.27 -4.88 -26.02
CA LEU A 101 -2.47 -5.80 -26.84
C LEU A 101 -3.12 -6.03 -28.19
N LEU A 102 -2.27 -6.39 -29.15
CA LEU A 102 -2.66 -6.79 -30.50
C LEU A 102 -1.96 -8.10 -30.84
N THR A 103 -2.71 -9.15 -31.15
CA THR A 103 -2.15 -10.38 -31.74
C THR A 103 -2.08 -10.18 -33.26
N MET A 104 -0.92 -10.47 -33.85
CA MET A 104 -0.71 -10.44 -35.30
C MET A 104 -0.21 -11.80 -35.77
N THR A 105 -0.86 -12.32 -36.81
CA THR A 105 -0.61 -13.65 -37.38
C THR A 105 -0.23 -13.52 -38.86
N SER A 106 0.88 -14.15 -39.23
CA SER A 106 1.44 -14.16 -40.57
C SER A 106 1.92 -15.57 -40.91
N GLY A 107 1.23 -16.25 -41.83
CA GLY A 107 1.44 -17.68 -42.08
C GLY A 107 1.23 -18.50 -40.81
N ALA A 108 2.27 -19.24 -40.39
CA ALA A 108 2.28 -20.05 -39.17
C ALA A 108 2.82 -19.32 -37.92
N VAL A 109 3.22 -18.05 -38.03
CA VAL A 109 3.75 -17.25 -36.90
C VAL A 109 2.63 -16.39 -36.33
N SER A 110 2.47 -16.40 -35.00
CA SER A 110 1.51 -15.52 -34.30
C SER A 110 2.17 -14.95 -33.04
N ASN A 111 2.27 -13.62 -32.97
CA ASN A 111 2.94 -12.87 -31.91
C ASN A 111 1.98 -11.83 -31.33
N LYS A 112 2.16 -11.48 -30.04
CA LYS A 112 1.42 -10.41 -29.36
C LYS A 112 2.29 -9.18 -29.20
N TYR A 113 1.73 -7.99 -29.39
CA TYR A 113 2.48 -6.74 -29.36
C TYR A 113 1.74 -5.64 -28.58
N MET A 114 2.50 -4.66 -28.09
CA MET A 114 2.01 -3.43 -27.44
C MET A 114 2.14 -2.23 -28.38
N GLY A 115 1.49 -1.11 -28.05
CA GLY A 115 1.64 0.16 -28.77
C GLY A 115 0.82 0.26 -30.05
N ALA A 116 1.17 1.23 -30.89
CA ALA A 116 0.46 1.58 -32.14
C ALA A 116 1.06 0.87 -33.36
N PHE A 117 0.31 0.85 -34.47
CA PHE A 117 0.73 0.26 -35.74
C PHE A 117 0.40 1.18 -36.91
N LEU A 118 1.42 1.50 -37.70
CA LEU A 118 1.27 1.97 -39.08
C LEU A 118 1.47 0.74 -39.98
N ILE A 119 0.45 0.36 -40.74
CA ILE A 119 0.49 -0.80 -41.65
C ILE A 119 0.40 -0.26 -43.07
N LYS A 120 1.34 -0.61 -43.95
CA LYS A 120 1.40 -0.16 -45.35
C LYS A 120 1.91 -1.26 -46.28
N VAL A 121 1.83 -1.05 -47.59
CA VAL A 121 2.49 -1.93 -48.56
C VAL A 121 3.94 -1.48 -48.78
N TYR A 122 4.88 -2.42 -48.79
CA TYR A 122 6.29 -2.19 -49.14
C TYR A 122 6.85 -3.45 -49.83
N ASN A 123 7.55 -3.28 -50.96
CA ASN A 123 8.11 -4.38 -51.77
C ASN A 123 7.14 -5.56 -52.00
N ALA A 124 5.90 -5.26 -52.42
CA ALA A 124 4.82 -6.23 -52.65
C ALA A 124 4.46 -7.11 -51.44
N LYS A 125 4.69 -6.61 -50.22
CA LYS A 125 4.26 -7.19 -48.94
C LYS A 125 3.52 -6.17 -48.10
N ILE A 126 2.61 -6.61 -47.24
CA ILE A 126 2.14 -5.82 -46.10
C ILE A 126 3.28 -5.75 -45.10
N LEU A 127 3.70 -4.54 -44.75
CA LEU A 127 4.69 -4.23 -43.73
C LEU A 127 3.98 -3.52 -42.56
N PRO A 128 3.86 -4.17 -41.39
CA PRO A 128 3.52 -3.50 -40.15
C PRO A 128 4.74 -2.77 -39.58
N ILE A 129 4.53 -1.55 -39.08
CA ILE A 129 5.50 -0.78 -38.32
C ILE A 129 4.93 -0.54 -36.92
N ASN A 130 5.51 -1.19 -35.91
CA ASN A 130 5.07 -1.08 -34.52
C ASN A 130 5.71 0.15 -33.87
N THR A 131 4.90 1.03 -33.29
CA THR A 131 5.34 2.27 -32.64
C THR A 131 5.06 2.22 -31.14
N LEU A 132 6.12 2.20 -30.33
CA LEU A 132 6.07 2.00 -28.88
C LEU A 132 7.29 2.59 -28.16
N ASP A 133 7.22 2.76 -26.84
CA ASP A 133 8.35 3.23 -26.03
C ASP A 133 9.47 2.17 -25.90
N MET A 134 10.66 2.63 -25.52
CA MET A 134 11.86 1.82 -25.34
C MET A 134 11.66 0.60 -24.42
N GLU A 135 10.96 0.77 -23.30
CA GLU A 135 10.85 -0.29 -22.28
C GLU A 135 9.85 -1.38 -22.70
N ASN A 136 8.76 -1.00 -23.35
CA ASN A 136 7.83 -1.96 -23.95
C ASN A 136 8.42 -2.66 -25.20
N TYR A 137 9.33 -2.02 -25.94
CA TYR A 137 10.17 -2.69 -26.93
C TYR A 137 11.09 -3.76 -26.28
N LEU A 138 11.83 -3.40 -25.23
CA LEU A 138 12.80 -4.29 -24.58
C LEU A 138 12.16 -5.55 -23.99
N LYS A 139 10.93 -5.45 -23.45
CA LYS A 139 10.13 -6.61 -23.01
C LYS A 139 9.90 -7.64 -24.11
N GLY A 140 9.88 -7.21 -25.37
CA GLY A 140 9.75 -8.07 -26.55
C GLY A 140 11.06 -8.44 -27.25
N VAL A 141 12.22 -8.04 -26.71
CA VAL A 141 13.56 -8.44 -27.16
C VAL A 141 14.22 -9.39 -26.16
N VAL A 142 14.36 -8.94 -24.90
CA VAL A 142 15.28 -9.57 -23.94
C VAL A 142 14.91 -11.03 -23.66
N GLY A 143 13.61 -11.37 -23.61
CA GLY A 143 13.11 -12.74 -23.43
C GLY A 143 13.21 -13.67 -24.65
N TYR A 144 13.67 -13.15 -25.79
CA TYR A 144 13.96 -13.92 -27.01
C TYR A 144 15.44 -13.96 -27.36
N GLU A 145 16.24 -13.08 -26.74
CA GLU A 145 17.71 -13.10 -26.73
C GLU A 145 18.25 -14.01 -25.61
N MET A 146 17.65 -13.94 -24.40
CA MET A 146 18.00 -14.76 -23.24
C MET A 146 16.74 -15.34 -22.58
N SER A 147 16.87 -16.51 -21.96
CA SER A 147 15.72 -17.19 -21.33
C SER A 147 15.30 -16.51 -20.02
N ASP A 148 14.01 -16.37 -19.79
CA ASP A 148 13.43 -15.83 -18.54
C ASP A 148 13.87 -16.59 -17.26
N TYR A 149 14.36 -17.83 -17.40
CA TYR A 149 14.92 -18.62 -16.30
C TYR A 149 16.40 -18.30 -15.98
N PHE A 150 17.03 -17.36 -16.68
CA PHE A 150 18.41 -16.95 -16.39
C PHE A 150 18.45 -15.99 -15.17
N PRO A 151 19.57 -15.91 -14.43
CA PRO A 151 19.67 -15.07 -13.24
C PRO A 151 19.38 -13.59 -13.57
N ILE A 152 18.61 -12.91 -12.70
CA ILE A 152 18.09 -11.57 -12.95
C ILE A 152 19.17 -10.54 -13.34
N GLU A 153 20.36 -10.60 -12.74
CA GLU A 153 21.48 -9.72 -13.05
C GLU A 153 22.02 -9.89 -14.49
N SER A 154 21.92 -11.09 -15.06
CA SER A 154 22.26 -11.32 -16.46
C SER A 154 21.17 -10.80 -17.42
N LEU A 155 19.90 -10.88 -17.03
CA LEU A 155 18.78 -10.29 -17.79
C LEU A 155 18.83 -8.75 -17.74
N LYS A 156 19.21 -8.16 -16.61
CA LYS A 156 19.48 -6.71 -16.48
C LYS A 156 20.63 -6.27 -17.38
N ALA A 157 21.73 -7.02 -17.40
CA ALA A 157 22.86 -6.73 -18.29
C ALA A 157 22.42 -6.78 -19.76
N GLN A 158 21.67 -7.83 -20.16
CA GLN A 158 21.10 -7.93 -21.51
C GLN A 158 20.08 -6.84 -21.83
N THR A 159 19.33 -6.35 -20.84
CA THR A 159 18.41 -5.22 -21.04
C THR A 159 19.18 -3.94 -21.34
N VAL A 160 20.17 -3.57 -20.52
CA VAL A 160 20.97 -2.35 -20.79
C VAL A 160 21.72 -2.48 -22.12
N ALA A 161 22.29 -3.66 -22.42
CA ALA A 161 22.94 -3.92 -23.70
C ALA A 161 21.97 -3.85 -24.90
N ALA A 162 20.71 -4.28 -24.72
CA ALA A 162 19.69 -4.11 -25.76
C ALA A 162 19.22 -2.65 -25.89
N ARG A 163 19.04 -1.93 -24.78
CA ARG A 163 18.62 -0.51 -24.74
C ARG A 163 19.64 0.36 -25.46
N ASN A 164 20.91 0.18 -25.15
CA ASN A 164 22.01 0.88 -25.82
C ASN A 164 22.11 0.52 -27.31
N TYR A 165 21.93 -0.75 -27.68
CA TYR A 165 21.97 -1.15 -29.10
C TYR A 165 20.84 -0.48 -29.88
N ALA A 166 19.59 -0.59 -29.40
CA ALA A 166 18.43 0.08 -29.98
C ALA A 166 18.64 1.60 -30.14
N LEU A 167 19.07 2.28 -29.08
CA LEU A 167 19.40 3.72 -29.10
C LEU A 167 20.48 4.07 -30.14
N SER A 168 21.47 3.19 -30.36
CA SER A 168 22.54 3.37 -31.35
C SER A 168 22.13 3.09 -32.81
N ARG A 169 20.88 2.64 -33.03
CA ARG A 169 20.33 2.30 -34.36
C ARG A 169 19.11 3.12 -34.78
N ILE A 170 18.61 4.02 -33.93
CA ILE A 170 17.50 4.92 -34.25
C ILE A 170 17.77 5.66 -35.58
N GLY A 171 16.78 5.68 -36.48
CA GLY A 171 16.88 6.26 -37.81
C GLY A 171 17.70 5.51 -38.87
N TYR A 172 18.31 4.36 -38.60
CA TYR A 172 19.12 3.61 -39.60
C TYR A 172 18.29 3.22 -40.85
N GLU A 173 17.02 2.90 -40.67
CA GLU A 173 16.09 2.48 -41.72
C GLU A 173 15.06 3.57 -42.08
N ALA A 174 15.35 4.84 -41.75
CA ALA A 174 14.39 5.95 -41.90
C ALA A 174 13.81 6.09 -43.32
N ALA A 175 14.58 5.72 -44.35
CA ALA A 175 14.12 5.67 -45.75
C ALA A 175 12.98 4.65 -46.01
N LYS A 176 12.85 3.63 -45.17
CA LYS A 176 11.74 2.67 -45.15
C LYS A 176 10.58 3.14 -44.25
N GLY A 177 10.76 4.22 -43.49
CA GLY A 177 9.76 4.85 -42.62
C GLY A 177 9.73 4.31 -41.18
N TYR A 178 10.76 3.59 -40.76
CA TYR A 178 10.94 3.05 -39.41
C TYR A 178 12.41 3.18 -38.98
N ASP A 179 12.74 2.90 -37.72
CA ASP A 179 14.10 3.08 -37.17
C ASP A 179 15.04 1.93 -37.53
N PHE A 180 14.60 0.69 -37.26
CA PHE A 180 15.26 -0.57 -37.60
C PHE A 180 14.24 -1.72 -37.61
N ASP A 181 14.61 -2.90 -38.12
CA ASP A 181 13.71 -4.06 -38.23
C ASP A 181 13.84 -5.07 -37.08
N ASP A 182 12.91 -6.03 -37.05
CA ASP A 182 12.75 -7.08 -36.04
C ASP A 182 13.64 -8.32 -36.25
N THR A 183 14.58 -8.28 -37.20
CA THR A 183 15.41 -9.44 -37.58
C THR A 183 16.76 -9.48 -36.87
N ILE A 184 17.47 -10.60 -37.02
CA ILE A 184 18.86 -10.79 -36.57
C ILE A 184 19.88 -9.82 -37.20
N SER A 185 19.45 -8.95 -38.12
CA SER A 185 20.24 -7.82 -38.62
C SER A 185 20.39 -6.72 -37.55
N TYR A 186 19.44 -6.65 -36.63
CA TYR A 186 19.42 -5.72 -35.50
C TYR A 186 19.29 -6.49 -34.18
N GLN A 187 18.08 -6.86 -33.75
CA GLN A 187 17.80 -7.60 -32.51
C GLN A 187 16.54 -8.44 -32.68
N VAL A 188 16.42 -9.57 -31.97
CA VAL A 188 15.26 -10.47 -32.10
C VAL A 188 14.03 -9.90 -31.36
N TYR A 189 13.23 -9.07 -32.04
CA TYR A 189 11.97 -8.55 -31.51
C TYR A 189 10.79 -9.45 -31.90
N LYS A 190 10.03 -9.95 -30.92
CA LYS A 190 8.82 -10.78 -31.15
C LYS A 190 7.60 -10.32 -30.35
N GLY A 191 7.65 -9.11 -29.80
CA GLY A 191 6.55 -8.51 -29.05
C GLY A 191 6.40 -9.04 -27.62
N TYR A 192 5.32 -8.63 -26.95
CA TYR A 192 5.12 -8.80 -25.53
C TYR A 192 4.58 -10.18 -25.13
N ASN A 193 5.27 -10.85 -24.21
CA ASN A 193 4.80 -12.05 -23.54
C ASN A 193 4.72 -11.84 -22.01
N ALA A 194 3.51 -11.86 -21.47
CA ALA A 194 3.24 -11.69 -20.04
C ALA A 194 3.83 -12.80 -19.14
N SER A 195 4.20 -13.96 -19.69
CA SER A 195 4.81 -15.04 -18.88
C SER A 195 6.30 -14.80 -18.57
N TYR A 196 6.96 -13.83 -19.21
CA TYR A 196 8.38 -13.56 -19.00
C TYR A 196 8.58 -12.56 -17.85
N THR A 197 8.26 -13.01 -16.64
CA THR A 197 8.18 -12.15 -15.45
C THR A 197 9.55 -11.64 -14.98
N ASN A 198 10.62 -12.43 -15.13
CA ASN A 198 11.97 -11.99 -14.77
C ASN A 198 12.52 -10.99 -15.79
N VAL A 199 12.22 -11.18 -17.08
CA VAL A 199 12.54 -10.23 -18.15
C VAL A 199 11.84 -8.90 -17.91
N ILE A 200 10.52 -8.91 -17.68
CA ILE A 200 9.76 -7.68 -17.39
C ILE A 200 10.33 -6.98 -16.14
N THR A 201 10.69 -7.75 -15.12
CA THR A 201 11.33 -7.22 -13.90
C THR A 201 12.72 -6.62 -14.19
N ALA A 202 13.55 -7.26 -15.01
CA ALA A 202 14.86 -6.74 -15.41
C ALA A 202 14.76 -5.48 -16.28
N VAL A 203 13.71 -5.37 -17.08
CA VAL A 203 13.39 -4.16 -17.86
C VAL A 203 13.06 -3.00 -16.91
N GLU A 204 12.04 -3.13 -16.06
CA GLU A 204 11.63 -2.05 -15.16
C GLU A 204 12.73 -1.69 -14.13
N GLN A 205 13.47 -2.68 -13.60
CA GLN A 205 14.59 -2.43 -12.67
C GLN A 205 15.83 -1.78 -13.30
N THR A 206 15.93 -1.72 -14.64
CA THR A 206 17.01 -0.99 -15.35
C THR A 206 16.49 0.16 -16.20
N LYS A 207 15.20 0.51 -16.07
CA LYS A 207 14.54 1.55 -16.87
C LYS A 207 15.32 2.87 -16.81
N GLY A 208 15.59 3.45 -17.98
CA GLY A 208 16.39 4.69 -18.09
C GLY A 208 17.89 4.52 -17.84
N GLN A 209 18.41 3.32 -17.59
CA GLN A 209 19.85 3.10 -17.47
C GLN A 209 20.49 2.81 -18.83
N VAL A 210 21.51 3.60 -19.17
CA VAL A 210 22.33 3.45 -20.38
C VAL A 210 23.81 3.38 -20.04
N LEU A 211 24.58 2.72 -20.89
CA LEU A 211 26.02 2.55 -20.76
C LEU A 211 26.78 3.59 -21.60
N LEU A 212 27.73 4.29 -20.99
CA LEU A 212 28.46 5.40 -21.61
C LEU A 212 29.98 5.15 -21.63
N TYR A 213 30.63 5.70 -22.65
CA TYR A 213 32.09 5.82 -22.78
C TYR A 213 32.44 7.23 -23.23
N ASN A 214 33.25 7.95 -22.45
CA ASN A 214 33.55 9.38 -22.68
C ASN A 214 32.30 10.20 -23.02
N ASP A 215 31.27 10.09 -22.16
CA ASP A 215 30.04 10.88 -22.21
C ASP A 215 29.19 10.65 -23.49
N LYS A 216 29.46 9.55 -24.22
CA LYS A 216 28.73 9.11 -25.41
C LYS A 216 28.18 7.70 -25.23
N LEU A 217 27.06 7.41 -25.90
CA LEU A 217 26.42 6.10 -25.90
C LEU A 217 27.36 5.01 -26.41
N VAL A 218 27.42 3.89 -25.70
CA VAL A 218 28.18 2.71 -26.08
C VAL A 218 27.37 1.86 -27.07
N GLU A 219 27.97 1.50 -28.21
CA GLU A 219 27.44 0.45 -29.08
C GLU A 219 27.67 -0.93 -28.43
N THR A 220 26.67 -1.40 -27.70
CA THR A 220 26.70 -2.63 -26.90
C THR A 220 26.40 -3.87 -27.72
N LEU A 221 27.35 -4.25 -28.59
CA LEU A 221 27.31 -5.55 -29.25
C LEU A 221 27.29 -6.69 -28.23
N TYR A 222 26.54 -7.75 -28.52
CA TYR A 222 26.50 -8.97 -27.73
C TYR A 222 26.41 -10.18 -28.67
N SER A 223 26.81 -11.37 -28.19
CA SER A 223 26.54 -12.62 -28.89
C SER A 223 26.34 -13.78 -27.92
N ALA A 224 25.71 -14.87 -28.39
CA ALA A 224 25.30 -15.97 -27.52
C ALA A 224 26.44 -16.47 -26.61
N TRP A 225 27.60 -16.77 -27.20
CA TRP A 225 28.64 -17.49 -26.46
C TRP A 225 30.03 -17.26 -27.05
N HIS A 226 31.04 -16.98 -26.22
CA HIS A 226 32.37 -16.54 -26.66
C HIS A 226 33.44 -17.64 -26.61
N GLY A 227 33.19 -18.74 -25.91
CA GLY A 227 34.15 -19.82 -25.65
C GLY A 227 35.22 -19.46 -24.62
N GLY A 228 34.94 -18.49 -23.75
CA GLY A 228 35.85 -18.03 -22.68
C GLY A 228 36.70 -16.81 -23.00
N VAL A 229 36.59 -16.21 -24.19
CA VAL A 229 37.34 -15.00 -24.54
C VAL A 229 36.63 -14.17 -25.61
N SER A 230 36.40 -12.88 -25.33
CA SER A 230 35.88 -11.92 -26.31
C SER A 230 36.99 -11.49 -27.28
N GLU A 231 36.62 -10.76 -28.33
CA GLU A 231 37.52 -10.31 -29.40
C GLU A 231 37.51 -8.78 -29.52
N ASN A 232 38.61 -8.22 -30.04
CA ASN A 232 38.70 -6.80 -30.36
C ASN A 232 37.92 -6.48 -31.66
N SER A 233 37.20 -5.35 -31.70
CA SER A 233 36.38 -4.99 -32.87
C SER A 233 37.16 -4.94 -34.20
N GLU A 234 38.41 -4.50 -34.17
CA GLU A 234 39.29 -4.44 -35.34
C GLU A 234 39.57 -5.81 -35.98
N ASN A 235 39.58 -6.88 -35.18
CA ASN A 235 39.83 -8.26 -35.62
C ASN A 235 38.60 -8.90 -36.30
N VAL A 236 37.40 -8.34 -36.08
CA VAL A 236 36.14 -8.85 -36.63
C VAL A 236 35.65 -7.95 -37.78
N TRP A 237 35.46 -6.65 -37.53
CA TRP A 237 34.89 -5.67 -38.48
C TRP A 237 35.83 -4.51 -38.86
N GLY A 238 37.10 -4.57 -38.45
CA GLY A 238 38.16 -3.67 -38.96
C GLY A 238 38.35 -2.36 -38.23
N ASN A 239 37.30 -1.74 -37.71
CA ASN A 239 37.40 -0.50 -36.95
C ASN A 239 37.76 -0.74 -35.48
N ILE A 240 38.64 0.09 -34.91
CA ILE A 240 38.96 0.09 -33.48
C ILE A 240 37.84 0.81 -32.71
N VAL A 241 37.20 0.10 -31.80
CA VAL A 241 36.19 0.64 -30.87
C VAL A 241 36.75 0.52 -29.45
N PRO A 242 36.97 1.62 -28.70
CA PRO A 242 37.76 1.59 -27.46
C PRO A 242 37.23 0.67 -26.36
N TYR A 243 35.90 0.46 -26.29
CA TYR A 243 35.22 -0.35 -25.28
C TYR A 243 34.93 -1.79 -25.74
N LEU A 244 35.12 -2.15 -27.02
CA LEU A 244 34.94 -3.51 -27.53
C LEU A 244 36.30 -4.20 -27.64
N LYS A 245 36.82 -4.66 -26.50
CA LYS A 245 38.14 -5.28 -26.38
C LYS A 245 38.09 -6.71 -25.86
N SER A 246 39.14 -7.45 -26.21
CA SER A 246 39.32 -8.85 -25.82
C SER A 246 39.58 -8.94 -24.32
N VAL A 247 38.68 -9.62 -23.61
CA VAL A 247 38.77 -9.94 -22.18
C VAL A 247 38.63 -11.45 -21.98
N GLN A 248 39.45 -12.00 -21.10
CA GLN A 248 39.44 -13.42 -20.74
C GLN A 248 38.34 -13.68 -19.70
N ASP A 249 37.40 -14.55 -20.03
CA ASP A 249 36.33 -14.95 -19.12
C ASP A 249 36.58 -16.34 -18.53
N THR A 250 36.81 -16.40 -17.22
CA THR A 250 37.03 -17.64 -16.47
C THR A 250 35.74 -18.40 -16.15
N TYR A 251 34.56 -17.78 -16.33
CA TYR A 251 33.26 -18.39 -16.03
C TYR A 251 32.65 -19.14 -17.23
N GLU A 252 33.41 -19.32 -18.30
CA GLU A 252 32.91 -19.78 -19.60
C GLU A 252 34.02 -20.59 -20.32
N ASN A 253 33.83 -21.90 -20.55
CA ASN A 253 34.92 -22.75 -21.05
C ASN A 253 34.47 -24.00 -21.84
N ASP A 254 33.19 -24.13 -22.17
CA ASP A 254 32.60 -25.36 -22.70
C ASP A 254 33.04 -25.66 -24.17
N PRO A 255 32.96 -26.91 -24.64
CA PRO A 255 33.11 -27.24 -26.07
C PRO A 255 31.82 -26.94 -26.85
N TRP A 256 31.90 -26.83 -28.18
CA TRP A 256 30.70 -26.64 -29.04
C TRP A 256 29.58 -27.64 -28.67
N PRO A 257 28.32 -27.18 -28.51
CA PRO A 257 27.24 -27.98 -27.90
C PRO A 257 26.86 -29.22 -28.71
N ASN A 258 27.10 -29.19 -30.02
CA ASN A 258 26.88 -30.32 -30.94
C ASN A 258 28.17 -31.11 -31.23
N GLY A 259 29.20 -30.95 -30.38
CA GLY A 259 30.50 -31.61 -30.53
C GLY A 259 31.38 -31.02 -31.64
N ALA A 260 32.39 -31.81 -32.04
CA ALA A 260 33.26 -31.48 -33.16
C ALA A 260 32.50 -31.65 -34.49
N ARG A 261 32.66 -30.68 -35.41
CA ARG A 261 31.99 -30.72 -36.72
C ARG A 261 32.89 -31.38 -37.76
N ILE A 262 32.43 -32.53 -38.24
CA ILE A 262 33.12 -33.37 -39.22
C ILE A 262 32.58 -33.03 -40.63
N LEU A 263 33.47 -32.80 -41.60
CA LEU A 263 33.11 -32.43 -42.97
C LEU A 263 34.00 -33.14 -44.00
N THR A 264 33.39 -33.74 -45.03
CA THR A 264 34.11 -34.30 -46.19
C THR A 264 34.48 -33.21 -47.20
N ASN A 265 35.46 -33.49 -48.08
CA ASN A 265 35.80 -32.63 -49.22
C ASN A 265 34.56 -32.21 -50.05
N ALA A 266 33.61 -33.11 -50.27
CA ALA A 266 32.39 -32.82 -51.04
C ALA A 266 31.41 -31.89 -50.30
N GLN A 267 31.27 -32.06 -48.98
CA GLN A 267 30.45 -31.16 -48.15
C GLN A 267 31.07 -29.75 -48.07
N ILE A 268 32.40 -29.67 -48.01
CA ILE A 268 33.14 -28.40 -48.07
C ILE A 268 32.90 -27.72 -49.43
N LEU A 269 33.14 -28.40 -50.55
CA LEU A 269 32.92 -27.83 -51.89
C LEU A 269 31.48 -27.32 -52.07
N SER A 270 30.48 -28.15 -51.72
CA SER A 270 29.07 -27.77 -51.77
C SER A 270 28.80 -26.50 -50.95
N THR A 271 29.27 -26.45 -49.70
CA THR A 271 29.10 -25.27 -48.83
C THR A 271 29.78 -24.03 -49.40
N LEU A 272 31.00 -24.15 -49.94
CA LEU A 272 31.75 -23.04 -50.52
C LEU A 272 31.09 -22.47 -51.78
N ILE A 273 30.43 -23.32 -52.58
CA ILE A 273 29.61 -22.89 -53.72
C ILE A 273 28.36 -22.16 -53.22
N THR A 274 27.60 -22.75 -52.28
CA THR A 274 26.40 -22.12 -51.68
C THR A 274 26.72 -20.78 -51.00
N LYS A 275 27.95 -20.59 -50.52
CA LYS A 275 28.43 -19.34 -49.89
C LYS A 275 29.16 -18.38 -50.84
N GLY A 276 29.24 -18.68 -52.15
CA GLY A 276 29.87 -17.80 -53.15
C GLY A 276 31.39 -17.66 -53.04
N TYR A 277 32.07 -18.55 -52.31
CA TYR A 277 33.54 -18.59 -52.28
C TYR A 277 34.10 -19.21 -53.55
N LEU A 278 33.39 -20.20 -54.11
CA LEU A 278 33.69 -20.93 -55.34
C LEU A 278 32.45 -20.95 -56.25
N THR A 279 32.64 -21.26 -57.52
CA THR A 279 31.59 -21.50 -58.53
C THR A 279 31.36 -23.00 -58.75
N SER A 280 30.29 -23.37 -59.45
CA SER A 280 29.98 -24.77 -59.79
C SER A 280 30.95 -25.43 -60.77
N THR A 281 31.85 -24.66 -61.40
CA THR A 281 32.91 -25.18 -62.28
C THR A 281 34.31 -25.17 -61.63
N ASP A 282 34.41 -24.73 -60.37
CA ASP A 282 35.64 -24.79 -59.58
C ASP A 282 35.78 -26.13 -58.86
N THR A 283 37.01 -26.67 -58.82
CA THR A 283 37.35 -27.90 -58.07
C THR A 283 38.09 -27.55 -56.78
N PHE A 284 37.48 -27.84 -55.62
CA PHE A 284 38.17 -27.74 -54.32
C PHE A 284 39.33 -28.74 -54.23
N ILE A 285 40.51 -28.28 -53.80
CA ILE A 285 41.70 -29.11 -53.62
C ILE A 285 41.97 -29.37 -52.12
N LYS A 286 42.10 -28.31 -51.32
CA LYS A 286 42.26 -28.41 -49.86
C LYS A 286 41.91 -27.09 -49.14
N LEU A 287 41.69 -27.17 -47.83
CA LEU A 287 41.98 -26.06 -46.94
C LEU A 287 43.47 -26.11 -46.60
N ASP A 288 44.19 -25.00 -46.74
CA ASP A 288 45.60 -24.97 -46.43
C ASP A 288 45.83 -24.77 -44.93
N LEU A 289 46.00 -25.88 -44.19
CA LEU A 289 46.19 -25.85 -42.74
C LEU A 289 47.44 -25.05 -42.31
N SER A 290 48.48 -24.98 -43.16
CA SER A 290 49.67 -24.15 -42.94
C SER A 290 49.41 -22.64 -43.00
N SER A 291 48.32 -22.20 -43.64
CA SER A 291 47.92 -20.78 -43.71
C SER A 291 47.13 -20.29 -42.50
N ILE A 292 46.86 -21.15 -41.52
CA ILE A 292 46.02 -20.83 -40.36
C ILE A 292 46.80 -19.94 -39.39
N THR A 293 46.41 -18.67 -39.34
CA THR A 293 46.85 -17.72 -38.32
C THR A 293 45.76 -17.50 -37.28
N LYS A 294 46.13 -17.00 -36.09
CA LYS A 294 45.20 -16.69 -34.99
C LYS A 294 45.46 -15.29 -34.43
N PHE A 295 44.40 -14.66 -33.94
CA PHE A 295 44.48 -13.48 -33.07
C PHE A 295 44.95 -13.87 -31.66
N ALA A 296 45.27 -12.89 -30.82
CA ALA A 296 45.70 -13.11 -29.44
C ALA A 296 44.66 -13.84 -28.57
N SER A 297 43.37 -13.75 -28.93
CA SER A 297 42.24 -14.52 -28.36
C SER A 297 42.27 -16.03 -28.68
N GLY A 298 43.19 -16.49 -29.53
CA GLY A 298 43.20 -17.84 -30.08
C GLY A 298 42.16 -18.09 -31.19
N ARG A 299 41.33 -17.09 -31.55
CA ARG A 299 40.41 -17.14 -32.70
C ARG A 299 41.19 -17.14 -34.01
N VAL A 300 40.74 -17.95 -34.97
CA VAL A 300 41.32 -18.03 -36.31
C VAL A 300 41.11 -16.70 -37.03
N SER A 301 42.20 -16.17 -37.60
CA SER A 301 42.25 -14.88 -38.31
C SER A 301 42.37 -15.04 -39.82
N ASN A 302 42.93 -16.16 -40.30
CA ASN A 302 42.99 -16.55 -41.70
C ASN A 302 42.84 -18.07 -41.88
N VAL A 303 42.23 -18.50 -42.99
CA VAL A 303 42.44 -19.82 -43.60
C VAL A 303 42.30 -19.71 -45.11
N ASN A 304 43.22 -20.31 -45.87
CA ASN A 304 43.20 -20.29 -47.32
C ASN A 304 42.46 -21.51 -47.89
N ILE A 305 41.57 -21.30 -48.85
CA ILE A 305 41.01 -22.34 -49.71
C ILE A 305 41.88 -22.44 -50.96
N ILE A 306 42.40 -23.63 -51.25
CA ILE A 306 43.10 -23.93 -52.50
C ILE A 306 42.11 -24.65 -53.43
N TYR A 307 41.96 -24.13 -54.64
CA TYR A 307 41.05 -24.68 -55.64
C TYR A 307 41.67 -24.62 -57.05
N LYS A 308 41.08 -25.34 -58.01
CA LYS A 308 41.34 -25.15 -59.44
C LYS A 308 40.12 -24.51 -60.09
N ASN A 309 40.33 -23.55 -60.98
CA ASN A 309 39.26 -22.99 -61.78
C ASN A 309 38.93 -23.87 -63.00
N VAL A 310 37.92 -23.45 -63.78
CA VAL A 310 37.50 -24.12 -65.03
C VAL A 310 38.62 -24.26 -66.09
N LEU A 311 39.70 -23.48 -65.98
CA LEU A 311 40.90 -23.58 -66.84
C LEU A 311 42.00 -24.48 -66.24
N GLY A 312 41.72 -25.18 -65.14
CA GLY A 312 42.66 -26.04 -64.42
C GLY A 312 43.73 -25.30 -63.60
N LEU A 313 43.75 -23.96 -63.63
CA LEU A 313 44.72 -23.14 -62.90
C LEU A 313 44.45 -23.22 -61.39
N THR A 314 45.49 -23.49 -60.60
CA THR A 314 45.39 -23.54 -59.14
C THR A 314 45.42 -22.13 -58.56
N LEU A 315 44.38 -21.78 -57.81
CA LEU A 315 44.15 -20.45 -57.24
C LEU A 315 43.93 -20.56 -55.73
N THR A 316 44.10 -19.42 -55.05
CA THR A 316 43.88 -19.28 -53.60
C THR A 316 42.76 -18.29 -53.32
N LYS A 317 41.77 -18.69 -52.51
CA LYS A 317 40.75 -17.81 -51.96
C LYS A 317 41.02 -17.62 -50.46
N TYR A 318 41.34 -16.40 -50.06
CA TYR A 318 41.61 -16.04 -48.67
C TYR A 318 40.31 -15.92 -47.88
N VAL A 319 40.24 -16.54 -46.69
CA VAL A 319 39.12 -16.40 -45.76
C VAL A 319 39.68 -15.78 -44.49
N VAL A 320 39.28 -14.54 -44.17
CA VAL A 320 39.89 -13.71 -43.12
C VAL A 320 38.87 -13.22 -42.09
N LYS A 321 39.33 -12.86 -40.88
CA LYS A 321 38.48 -12.30 -39.80
C LYS A 321 37.26 -13.18 -39.52
N ASP A 322 36.08 -12.61 -39.34
CA ASP A 322 34.83 -13.34 -39.07
C ASP A 322 34.40 -14.27 -40.22
N SER A 323 34.89 -14.07 -41.46
CA SER A 323 34.62 -15.02 -42.55
C SER A 323 35.14 -16.42 -42.23
N THR A 324 36.17 -16.56 -41.39
CA THR A 324 36.70 -17.86 -40.93
C THR A 324 35.69 -18.64 -40.06
N ARG A 325 34.67 -17.98 -39.50
CA ARG A 325 33.48 -18.60 -38.90
C ARG A 325 32.47 -18.97 -39.99
N THR A 326 32.10 -18.00 -40.82
CA THR A 326 30.89 -18.08 -41.66
C THR A 326 31.07 -18.86 -42.98
N PHE A 327 32.29 -19.02 -43.50
CA PHE A 327 32.56 -19.69 -44.79
C PHE A 327 32.08 -21.14 -44.87
N LEU A 328 32.09 -21.87 -43.75
CA LEU A 328 31.48 -23.20 -43.60
C LEU A 328 30.28 -23.22 -42.65
N SER A 329 29.80 -22.05 -42.21
CA SER A 329 28.79 -21.88 -41.15
C SER A 329 29.20 -22.52 -39.82
N LEU A 330 30.46 -22.37 -39.39
CA LEU A 330 30.94 -22.84 -38.08
C LEU A 330 30.31 -21.97 -36.95
N PRO A 331 30.14 -22.49 -35.72
CA PRO A 331 29.58 -21.71 -34.60
C PRO A 331 30.44 -20.49 -34.23
N SER A 332 31.76 -20.65 -34.26
CA SER A 332 32.74 -19.59 -33.97
C SER A 332 33.97 -19.72 -34.86
N ASN A 333 34.85 -18.71 -34.84
CA ASN A 333 36.23 -18.84 -35.32
C ASN A 333 37.21 -19.30 -34.22
N LEU A 334 36.73 -19.60 -33.00
CA LEU A 334 37.55 -20.15 -31.91
C LEU A 334 37.64 -21.68 -32.03
N PHE A 335 38.40 -22.15 -33.01
CA PHE A 335 38.56 -23.58 -33.30
C PHE A 335 40.01 -24.00 -33.57
N THR A 336 40.20 -25.32 -33.59
CA THR A 336 41.30 -26.07 -34.19
C THR A 336 40.72 -27.02 -35.24
N VAL A 337 41.49 -27.36 -36.27
CA VAL A 337 41.06 -28.28 -37.32
C VAL A 337 42.17 -29.29 -37.64
N THR A 338 41.79 -30.55 -37.78
CA THR A 338 42.64 -31.63 -38.26
C THR A 338 42.11 -32.17 -39.60
N TYR A 339 42.97 -32.81 -40.38
CA TYR A 339 42.61 -33.44 -41.65
C TYR A 339 43.10 -34.89 -41.69
N ASP A 340 42.19 -35.81 -41.99
CA ASP A 340 42.47 -37.20 -42.30
C ASP A 340 42.57 -37.34 -43.83
N SER A 341 43.78 -37.58 -44.31
CA SER A 341 44.08 -37.76 -45.74
C SER A 341 43.74 -39.15 -46.28
N ILE A 342 43.45 -40.13 -45.43
CA ILE A 342 43.02 -41.48 -45.84
C ILE A 342 41.53 -41.45 -46.15
N ASN A 343 40.73 -40.83 -45.27
CA ASN A 343 39.28 -40.75 -45.41
C ASN A 343 38.77 -39.47 -46.11
N GLY A 344 39.62 -38.45 -46.29
CA GLY A 344 39.25 -37.19 -46.97
C GLY A 344 38.36 -36.28 -46.12
N ILE A 345 38.62 -36.25 -44.80
CA ILE A 345 37.74 -35.66 -43.77
C ILE A 345 38.48 -34.58 -43.00
N TYR A 346 37.83 -33.41 -42.81
CA TYR A 346 38.25 -32.38 -41.87
C TYR A 346 37.41 -32.46 -40.59
N THR A 347 38.06 -32.42 -39.42
CA THR A 347 37.40 -32.36 -38.12
C THR A 347 37.68 -31.02 -37.46
N PHE A 348 36.64 -30.21 -37.27
CA PHE A 348 36.69 -28.91 -36.61
C PHE A 348 36.24 -29.04 -35.15
N SER A 349 37.08 -28.62 -34.20
CA SER A 349 36.76 -28.63 -32.77
C SER A 349 36.96 -27.24 -32.18
N GLY A 350 36.00 -26.71 -31.44
CA GLY A 350 36.05 -25.33 -30.96
C GLY A 350 35.13 -25.03 -29.77
N LYS A 351 35.10 -23.75 -29.41
CA LYS A 351 34.30 -23.19 -28.30
C LYS A 351 33.58 -21.92 -28.76
N GLY A 352 32.53 -21.51 -28.05
CA GLY A 352 31.75 -20.32 -28.41
C GLY A 352 30.78 -20.52 -29.59
N ASN A 353 29.80 -19.65 -29.69
CA ASN A 353 28.84 -19.52 -30.78
C ASN A 353 28.54 -18.03 -30.98
N GLY A 354 29.11 -17.42 -32.03
CA GLY A 354 29.05 -15.97 -32.27
C GLY A 354 30.38 -15.35 -32.72
N HIS A 355 30.32 -14.05 -33.04
CA HIS A 355 31.47 -13.25 -33.48
C HIS A 355 32.42 -12.88 -32.33
N GLY A 356 31.95 -12.92 -31.07
CA GLY A 356 32.81 -12.70 -29.90
C GLY A 356 32.99 -11.23 -29.46
N LEU A 357 32.20 -10.29 -29.98
CA LEU A 357 32.34 -8.87 -29.64
C LEU A 357 31.42 -8.48 -28.47
N GLY A 358 31.95 -7.67 -27.55
CA GLY A 358 31.20 -7.16 -26.41
C GLY A 358 30.81 -8.26 -25.43
N MET A 359 29.51 -8.37 -25.11
CA MET A 359 29.01 -9.28 -24.07
C MET A 359 28.67 -10.68 -24.58
N SER A 360 29.11 -11.71 -23.84
CA SER A 360 28.53 -13.06 -24.00
C SER A 360 27.25 -13.19 -23.18
N GLN A 361 26.18 -13.69 -23.79
CA GLN A 361 24.93 -14.01 -23.09
C GLN A 361 25.11 -15.17 -22.09
N ILE A 362 25.82 -16.23 -22.48
CA ILE A 362 26.14 -17.37 -21.60
C ILE A 362 27.16 -16.98 -20.52
N GLY A 363 28.20 -16.22 -20.87
CA GLY A 363 29.16 -15.73 -19.88
C GLY A 363 28.54 -14.76 -18.87
N ALA A 364 27.66 -13.85 -19.30
CA ALA A 364 26.87 -12.98 -18.43
C ALA A 364 25.98 -13.78 -17.46
N LYS A 365 25.29 -14.80 -17.96
CA LYS A 365 24.51 -15.75 -17.14
C LYS A 365 25.40 -16.44 -16.10
N ASN A 366 26.53 -17.02 -16.51
CA ASN A 366 27.42 -17.74 -15.59
C ASN A 366 28.07 -16.81 -14.54
N ARG A 367 28.38 -15.55 -14.91
CA ARG A 367 28.85 -14.51 -13.97
C ARG A 367 27.81 -14.10 -12.95
N ALA A 368 26.55 -13.96 -13.38
CA ALA A 368 25.44 -13.71 -12.47
C ALA A 368 25.17 -14.91 -11.55
N THR A 369 25.31 -16.15 -12.05
CA THR A 369 25.30 -17.37 -11.20
C THR A 369 26.44 -17.35 -10.18
N ALA A 370 27.59 -16.75 -10.51
CA ALA A 370 28.71 -16.53 -9.59
C ALA A 370 28.59 -15.26 -8.71
N GLY A 371 27.40 -14.63 -8.67
CA GLY A 371 27.11 -13.50 -7.78
C GLY A 371 27.54 -12.11 -8.27
N GLN A 372 27.96 -11.96 -9.53
CA GLN A 372 28.28 -10.64 -10.09
C GLN A 372 27.01 -9.86 -10.43
N THR A 373 27.01 -8.55 -10.14
CA THR A 373 25.89 -7.65 -10.51
C THR A 373 25.92 -7.33 -12.01
N TYR A 374 24.78 -6.89 -12.55
CA TYR A 374 24.67 -6.45 -13.94
C TYR A 374 25.70 -5.36 -14.30
N GLU A 375 26.02 -4.46 -13.38
CA GLU A 375 27.02 -3.40 -13.54
C GLU A 375 28.44 -3.97 -13.71
N GLN A 376 28.79 -4.97 -12.90
CA GLN A 376 30.09 -5.65 -12.96
C GLN A 376 30.22 -6.46 -14.26
N ILE A 377 29.15 -7.11 -14.70
CA ILE A 377 29.07 -7.86 -15.96
C ILE A 377 29.26 -6.92 -17.15
N LEU A 378 28.52 -5.81 -17.21
CA LEU A 378 28.63 -4.81 -18.28
C LEU A 378 30.03 -4.19 -18.32
N LYS A 379 30.56 -3.77 -17.16
CA LYS A 379 31.90 -3.16 -17.06
C LYS A 379 33.05 -4.13 -17.39
N PHE A 380 32.83 -5.44 -17.23
CA PHE A 380 33.78 -6.46 -17.67
C PHE A 380 33.83 -6.58 -19.19
N TYR A 381 32.67 -6.69 -19.86
CA TYR A 381 32.61 -6.88 -21.32
C TYR A 381 32.81 -5.60 -22.14
N TYR A 382 32.44 -4.45 -21.59
CA TYR A 382 32.56 -3.15 -22.24
C TYR A 382 33.59 -2.29 -21.48
N THR A 383 34.83 -2.32 -21.96
CA THR A 383 35.99 -1.77 -21.23
C THR A 383 35.89 -0.26 -21.04
N ASN A 384 36.24 0.23 -19.84
CA ASN A 384 36.22 1.66 -19.45
C ASN A 384 34.85 2.36 -19.59
N THR A 385 33.75 1.60 -19.54
CA THR A 385 32.39 2.14 -19.51
C THR A 385 31.86 2.37 -18.10
N TYR A 386 30.80 3.17 -18.00
CA TYR A 386 30.03 3.42 -16.78
C TYR A 386 28.54 3.52 -17.11
N LEU A 387 27.69 3.24 -16.13
CA LEU A 387 26.24 3.42 -16.24
C LEU A 387 25.86 4.87 -15.91
N GLN A 388 24.89 5.42 -16.66
CA GLN A 388 24.16 6.62 -16.29
C GLN A 388 22.66 6.31 -16.31
N ASN A 389 21.94 6.69 -15.27
CA ASN A 389 20.49 6.84 -15.36
C ASN A 389 20.20 8.19 -16.06
N ILE A 390 19.48 8.14 -17.18
CA ILE A 390 19.10 9.32 -17.97
C ILE A 390 17.68 9.81 -17.66
N ILE A 391 16.90 9.08 -16.86
CA ILE A 391 15.67 9.61 -16.27
C ILE A 391 16.09 10.54 -15.12
N LEU A 392 15.87 11.83 -15.32
CA LEU A 392 16.18 12.89 -14.37
C LEU A 392 14.97 13.13 -13.47
N LYS A 393 15.25 13.51 -12.22
CA LYS A 393 14.21 13.91 -11.27
C LYS A 393 13.71 15.31 -11.56
N ALA A 394 12.40 15.52 -11.44
CA ALA A 394 11.81 16.86 -11.41
C ALA A 394 11.83 17.44 -9.99
N SER A 395 12.07 18.74 -9.88
CA SER A 395 12.15 19.49 -8.62
C SER A 395 11.10 20.59 -8.57
N LEU A 396 10.40 20.78 -7.45
CA LEU A 396 9.37 21.82 -7.28
C LEU A 396 10.03 23.18 -7.04
N SER A 397 10.24 23.97 -8.09
CA SER A 397 10.76 25.33 -7.97
C SER A 397 9.89 26.18 -7.04
N THR A 398 8.55 26.15 -7.23
CA THR A 398 7.61 26.90 -6.39
C THR A 398 6.32 26.11 -6.10
N LEU A 399 5.76 26.33 -4.91
CA LEU A 399 4.36 26.11 -4.60
C LEU A 399 3.81 27.47 -4.15
N THR A 400 2.80 27.98 -4.83
CA THR A 400 2.15 29.25 -4.52
C THR A 400 0.66 29.02 -4.25
N GLN A 401 0.12 29.71 -3.25
CA GLN A 401 -1.30 29.73 -2.92
C GLN A 401 -1.83 31.18 -2.93
N ASN A 402 -3.12 31.35 -3.20
CA ASN A 402 -3.76 32.67 -3.24
C ASN A 402 -3.83 33.37 -1.87
N SER A 403 -3.90 32.62 -0.77
CA SER A 403 -3.78 33.15 0.60
C SER A 403 -3.28 32.09 1.58
N ASN A 404 -2.64 32.52 2.67
CA ASN A 404 -2.27 31.68 3.82
C ASN A 404 -3.36 31.68 4.90
N ASN A 405 -4.36 32.55 4.77
CA ASN A 405 -5.51 32.69 5.66
C ASN A 405 -6.81 32.76 4.83
N LEU A 406 -7.79 31.91 5.13
CA LEU A 406 -9.10 31.88 4.44
C LEU A 406 -10.24 31.75 5.45
N PHE A 407 -11.47 32.06 5.06
CA PHE A 407 -12.65 31.65 5.82
C PHE A 407 -13.24 30.35 5.26
N VAL A 408 -14.01 29.63 6.07
CA VAL A 408 -14.80 28.48 5.61
C VAL A 408 -15.67 28.90 4.42
N GLY A 409 -15.57 28.17 3.31
CA GLY A 409 -16.27 28.47 2.06
C GLY A 409 -15.49 29.32 1.04
N ASP A 410 -14.35 29.92 1.41
CA ASP A 410 -13.48 30.61 0.44
C ASP A 410 -12.57 29.61 -0.31
N THR A 411 -12.35 29.82 -1.62
CA THR A 411 -11.51 28.94 -2.43
C THR A 411 -10.01 29.16 -2.15
N LEU A 412 -9.32 28.09 -1.75
CA LEU A 412 -7.88 27.95 -1.85
C LEU A 412 -7.51 27.62 -3.30
N SER A 413 -6.79 28.51 -3.96
CA SER A 413 -6.23 28.27 -5.30
C SER A 413 -4.73 28.05 -5.22
N LEU A 414 -4.29 26.85 -5.59
CA LEU A 414 -2.89 26.41 -5.60
C LEU A 414 -2.31 26.41 -7.01
N LYS A 415 -1.03 26.72 -7.11
CA LYS A 415 -0.22 26.49 -8.31
C LYS A 415 1.17 26.01 -7.94
N ALA A 416 1.54 24.84 -8.42
CA ALA A 416 2.90 24.35 -8.43
C ALA A 416 3.64 24.84 -9.68
N THR A 417 4.96 24.88 -9.63
CA THR A 417 5.82 24.94 -10.83
C THR A 417 7.05 24.10 -10.54
N ALA A 418 7.50 23.38 -11.56
CA ALA A 418 8.62 22.46 -11.47
C ALA A 418 9.66 22.75 -12.54
N THR A 419 10.89 22.39 -12.21
CA THR A 419 12.11 22.54 -13.00
C THR A 419 12.87 21.22 -13.02
N GLU A 420 13.98 21.17 -13.77
CA GLU A 420 14.79 19.97 -13.93
C GLU A 420 13.98 18.86 -14.64
N GLY A 421 14.16 17.58 -14.30
CA GLY A 421 13.59 16.48 -15.09
C GLY A 421 14.13 16.42 -16.52
N ASN A 422 13.42 15.72 -17.41
CA ASN A 422 13.83 15.51 -18.80
C ASN A 422 13.16 16.49 -19.79
N GLY A 423 12.29 17.39 -19.32
CA GLY A 423 11.61 18.38 -20.16
C GLY A 423 10.39 17.88 -20.95
N TYR A 424 9.96 16.63 -20.73
CA TYR A 424 8.81 16.00 -21.40
C TYR A 424 7.46 16.19 -20.66
N GLY A 425 7.44 17.14 -19.73
CA GLY A 425 6.30 17.42 -18.86
C GLY A 425 6.39 16.74 -17.50
N TYR A 426 5.69 17.32 -16.53
CA TYR A 426 5.66 16.87 -15.14
C TYR A 426 4.27 16.37 -14.76
N LEU A 427 4.20 15.57 -13.69
CA LEU A 427 2.95 15.15 -13.07
C LEU A 427 2.90 15.68 -11.64
N PHE A 428 1.79 16.33 -11.29
CA PHE A 428 1.55 16.97 -10.00
C PHE A 428 0.43 16.25 -9.23
N LYS A 429 0.72 15.88 -7.98
CA LYS A 429 -0.23 15.32 -7.01
C LYS A 429 -0.35 16.28 -5.83
N TYR A 430 -1.57 16.46 -5.33
CA TYR A 430 -1.87 17.29 -4.17
C TYR A 430 -2.52 16.45 -3.07
N VAL A 431 -2.08 16.64 -1.82
CA VAL A 431 -2.68 16.05 -0.62
C VAL A 431 -2.92 17.18 0.37
N ILE A 432 -4.12 17.28 0.92
CA ILE A 432 -4.46 18.28 1.95
C ILE A 432 -4.84 17.53 3.23
N LYS A 433 -4.25 17.95 4.35
CA LYS A 433 -4.38 17.32 5.66
C LYS A 433 -4.90 18.30 6.70
N SER A 434 -5.65 17.80 7.66
CA SER A 434 -5.98 18.50 8.91
C SER A 434 -5.44 17.66 10.07
N GLY A 435 -4.48 18.20 10.81
CA GLY A 435 -3.64 17.42 11.71
C GLY A 435 -2.94 16.25 10.98
N VAL A 436 -3.09 15.03 11.51
CA VAL A 436 -2.56 13.80 10.88
C VAL A 436 -3.44 13.26 9.75
N ASN A 437 -4.69 13.72 9.63
CA ASN A 437 -5.68 13.13 8.74
C ASN A 437 -5.64 13.74 7.34
N THR A 438 -5.45 12.91 6.31
CA THR A 438 -5.69 13.31 4.92
C THR A 438 -7.20 13.48 4.70
N ILE A 439 -7.61 14.69 4.32
CA ILE A 439 -9.01 15.05 4.07
C ILE A 439 -9.32 15.20 2.58
N PHE A 440 -8.30 15.41 1.75
CA PHE A 440 -8.42 15.50 0.31
C PHE A 440 -7.14 15.00 -0.37
N THR A 441 -7.28 14.38 -1.54
CA THR A 441 -6.15 14.02 -2.40
C THR A 441 -6.59 14.10 -3.85
N ARG A 442 -5.81 14.81 -4.67
CA ARG A 442 -5.89 14.72 -6.14
C ARG A 442 -4.66 13.98 -6.64
N GLU A 443 -4.89 12.83 -7.26
CA GLU A 443 -3.83 12.03 -7.87
C GLU A 443 -3.10 12.75 -9.02
N TYR A 444 -2.01 12.13 -9.46
CA TYR A 444 -1.10 12.68 -10.46
C TYR A 444 -1.79 13.05 -11.79
N SER A 445 -1.72 14.32 -12.15
CA SER A 445 -2.10 14.85 -13.47
C SER A 445 -1.06 15.85 -13.98
N SER A 446 -1.11 16.18 -15.28
CA SER A 446 -0.27 17.24 -15.85
C SER A 446 -0.73 18.66 -15.47
N ASP A 447 -1.84 18.80 -14.75
CA ASP A 447 -2.35 20.09 -14.29
C ASP A 447 -1.60 20.54 -13.02
N SER A 448 -0.83 21.62 -13.16
CA SER A 448 -0.08 22.24 -12.06
C SER A 448 -0.94 22.96 -11.02
N THR A 449 -2.24 23.18 -11.28
CA THR A 449 -3.14 23.97 -10.42
C THR A 449 -4.11 23.09 -9.63
N LEU A 450 -4.66 23.58 -8.52
CA LEU A 450 -5.76 22.95 -7.79
C LEU A 450 -6.57 24.02 -7.05
N ASP A 451 -7.89 24.03 -7.27
CA ASP A 451 -8.84 24.74 -6.41
C ASP A 451 -9.45 23.78 -5.37
N PHE A 452 -9.56 24.25 -4.12
CA PHE A 452 -10.12 23.50 -3.00
C PHE A 452 -10.92 24.44 -2.07
N ILE A 453 -12.04 23.98 -1.52
CA ILE A 453 -12.87 24.77 -0.60
C ILE A 453 -12.91 24.05 0.76
N PRO A 454 -12.33 24.63 1.83
CA PRO A 454 -12.36 24.04 3.17
C PRO A 454 -13.75 24.21 3.79
N SER A 455 -14.29 23.10 4.31
CA SER A 455 -15.62 23.02 4.94
C SER A 455 -15.64 23.23 6.46
N ASN A 456 -14.46 23.32 7.10
CA ASN A 456 -14.30 23.46 8.55
C ASN A 456 -13.19 24.47 8.86
N PRO A 457 -13.21 25.13 10.04
CA PRO A 457 -12.08 25.91 10.52
C PRO A 457 -10.96 25.00 11.05
N GLY A 458 -9.72 25.49 11.07
CA GLY A 458 -8.55 24.78 11.61
C GLY A 458 -7.25 25.10 10.88
N SER A 459 -6.19 24.37 11.23
CA SER A 459 -4.89 24.43 10.54
C SER A 459 -4.76 23.26 9.56
N TYR A 460 -4.34 23.58 8.34
CA TYR A 460 -4.29 22.68 7.19
C TYR A 460 -2.86 22.61 6.66
N ILE A 461 -2.39 21.40 6.36
CA ILE A 461 -1.08 21.16 5.72
C ILE A 461 -1.33 20.74 4.28
N ILE A 462 -0.80 21.52 3.34
CA ILE A 462 -0.89 21.31 1.90
C ILE A 462 0.42 20.69 1.42
N GLU A 463 0.35 19.48 0.86
CA GLU A 463 1.50 18.79 0.29
C GLU A 463 1.36 18.71 -1.24
N ALA A 464 2.26 19.40 -1.95
CA ALA A 464 2.41 19.26 -3.39
C ALA A 464 3.57 18.29 -3.68
N TYR A 465 3.31 17.28 -4.49
CA TYR A 465 4.28 16.29 -4.96
C TYR A 465 4.44 16.44 -6.47
N VAL A 466 5.68 16.39 -6.97
CA VAL A 466 5.95 16.31 -8.41
C VAL A 466 6.74 15.07 -8.76
N LYS A 467 6.61 14.63 -10.00
CA LYS A 467 7.65 13.84 -10.68
C LYS A 467 7.74 14.15 -12.17
N ASP A 468 8.88 13.84 -12.77
CA ASP A 468 9.00 13.75 -14.22
C ASP A 468 8.05 12.65 -14.73
N LYS A 469 7.45 12.88 -15.90
CA LYS A 469 6.53 11.94 -16.56
C LYS A 469 7.08 10.51 -16.68
N PHE A 470 8.39 10.33 -16.80
CA PHE A 470 9.03 9.02 -16.95
C PHE A 470 9.53 8.42 -15.62
N SER A 471 9.51 9.17 -14.52
CA SER A 471 10.02 8.72 -13.23
C SER A 471 9.19 7.57 -12.63
N ILE A 472 9.92 6.53 -12.23
CA ILE A 472 9.40 5.36 -11.49
C ILE A 472 9.24 5.64 -9.99
N SER A 473 9.70 6.79 -9.49
CA SER A 473 9.51 7.19 -8.09
C SER A 473 8.03 7.44 -7.78
N ASN A 474 7.63 7.25 -6.52
CA ASN A 474 6.32 7.68 -6.02
C ASN A 474 6.16 9.22 -6.06
N TYR A 475 7.26 9.93 -5.90
CA TYR A 475 7.47 11.35 -6.21
C TYR A 475 8.98 11.56 -6.41
N ASP A 476 9.36 12.60 -7.16
CA ASP A 476 10.77 13.00 -7.28
C ASP A 476 11.14 14.02 -6.20
N ASP A 477 10.26 15.01 -5.99
CA ASP A 477 10.36 16.09 -5.00
C ASP A 477 8.96 16.44 -4.41
N LYS A 478 8.96 17.09 -3.24
CA LYS A 478 7.77 17.46 -2.47
C LYS A 478 7.97 18.85 -1.84
N LYS A 479 6.98 19.73 -1.98
CA LYS A 479 6.86 20.94 -1.16
C LYS A 479 5.63 20.90 -0.25
N VAL A 480 5.76 21.57 0.88
CA VAL A 480 4.72 21.72 1.89
C VAL A 480 4.42 23.21 2.03
N SER A 481 3.16 23.55 2.28
CA SER A 481 2.73 24.90 2.65
C SER A 481 1.58 24.80 3.66
N ASP A 482 1.47 25.80 4.53
CA ASP A 482 0.47 25.85 5.58
C ASP A 482 -0.71 26.76 5.19
N LEU A 483 -1.88 26.47 5.74
CA LEU A 483 -3.09 27.27 5.59
C LEU A 483 -3.84 27.29 6.93
N THR A 484 -4.26 28.47 7.37
CA THR A 484 -5.23 28.61 8.46
C THR A 484 -6.60 28.98 7.90
N VAL A 485 -7.62 28.22 8.30
CA VAL A 485 -9.03 28.47 7.94
C VAL A 485 -9.77 28.90 9.18
N TYR A 486 -10.40 30.06 9.14
CA TYR A 486 -11.20 30.61 10.23
C TYR A 486 -12.70 30.39 9.97
N SER A 487 -13.51 30.34 11.02
CA SER A 487 -14.96 30.47 10.87
C SER A 487 -15.29 31.87 10.34
N VAL A 488 -16.39 32.01 9.59
CA VAL A 488 -16.86 33.35 9.19
C VAL A 488 -17.17 34.16 10.46
N PRO A 489 -16.73 35.43 10.58
CA PRO A 489 -17.11 36.28 11.71
C PRO A 489 -18.63 36.44 11.79
N VAL A 490 -19.17 36.46 13.01
CA VAL A 490 -20.57 36.78 13.28
C VAL A 490 -20.65 37.79 14.41
N VAL A 491 -21.75 38.56 14.47
CA VAL A 491 -22.09 39.29 15.69
C VAL A 491 -22.45 38.27 16.77
N ASN A 492 -21.86 38.44 17.96
CA ASN A 492 -22.20 37.67 19.16
C ASN A 492 -23.31 38.38 19.94
N THR A 493 -23.15 39.70 20.14
CA THR A 493 -24.16 40.55 20.75
C THR A 493 -24.20 41.91 20.04
N PHE A 494 -25.39 42.39 19.73
CA PHE A 494 -25.66 43.77 19.36
C PHE A 494 -26.60 44.33 20.43
N THR A 495 -26.16 45.38 21.11
CA THR A 495 -26.89 45.98 22.24
C THR A 495 -27.07 47.47 22.05
N LEU A 496 -28.25 47.97 22.39
CA LEU A 496 -28.57 49.39 22.45
C LEU A 496 -28.81 49.76 23.93
N ASN A 497 -28.23 50.87 24.41
CA ASN A 497 -28.48 51.35 25.77
C ASN A 497 -29.94 51.79 25.99
N LYS A 498 -30.62 52.13 24.89
CA LYS A 498 -32.03 52.50 24.80
C LYS A 498 -32.57 52.02 23.46
N THR A 499 -33.73 51.36 23.45
CA THR A 499 -34.52 51.14 22.22
C THR A 499 -35.57 52.23 22.01
N GLU A 500 -35.74 53.13 22.97
CA GLU A 500 -36.72 54.21 22.96
C GLU A 500 -36.11 55.49 23.56
N LEU A 501 -36.23 56.61 22.85
CA LEU A 501 -35.60 57.90 23.17
C LEU A 501 -36.60 59.06 23.03
N ILE A 502 -36.39 60.15 23.77
CA ILE A 502 -36.99 61.45 23.43
C ILE A 502 -36.08 62.17 22.44
N VAL A 503 -36.66 63.00 21.56
CA VAL A 503 -35.89 63.92 20.68
C VAL A 503 -34.80 64.65 21.48
N GLY A 504 -33.57 64.65 20.96
CA GLY A 504 -32.40 65.24 21.62
C GLY A 504 -31.63 64.33 22.59
N GLN A 505 -32.07 63.10 22.85
CA GLN A 505 -31.32 62.14 23.68
C GLN A 505 -30.36 61.24 22.88
N SER A 506 -29.17 60.98 23.41
CA SER A 506 -28.20 60.12 22.72
C SER A 506 -28.43 58.61 22.93
N LEU A 507 -28.50 57.89 21.81
CA LEU A 507 -28.38 56.45 21.68
C LEU A 507 -26.90 56.03 21.72
N VAL A 508 -26.59 55.00 22.51
CA VAL A 508 -25.31 54.28 22.47
C VAL A 508 -25.57 52.84 22.01
N ALA A 509 -24.91 52.44 20.94
CA ALA A 509 -24.90 51.07 20.43
C ALA A 509 -23.54 50.42 20.69
N ASN A 510 -23.50 49.26 21.35
CA ASN A 510 -22.28 48.50 21.66
C ASN A 510 -22.40 47.07 21.10
N ILE A 511 -21.33 46.58 20.48
CA ILE A 511 -21.32 45.34 19.71
C ILE A 511 -20.15 44.46 20.14
N ASP A 512 -20.38 43.16 20.19
CA ASP A 512 -19.35 42.14 20.33
C ASP A 512 -19.43 41.15 19.16
N ALA A 513 -18.29 40.74 18.62
CA ALA A 513 -18.21 39.83 17.48
C ALA A 513 -17.32 38.63 17.82
N GLN A 514 -17.62 37.48 17.17
CA GLN A 514 -16.93 36.22 17.41
C GLN A 514 -16.67 35.46 16.12
N GLY A 515 -15.80 34.45 16.16
CA GLY A 515 -15.28 33.77 14.97
C GLY A 515 -14.22 34.61 14.23
N GLY A 516 -13.88 34.22 13.02
CA GLY A 516 -12.81 34.89 12.26
C GLY A 516 -11.44 34.83 12.95
N SER A 517 -10.61 35.85 12.70
CA SER A 517 -9.26 36.00 13.24
C SER A 517 -9.21 36.54 14.67
N GLY A 518 -10.34 37.02 15.21
CA GLY A 518 -10.40 37.76 16.47
C GLY A 518 -10.10 39.26 16.36
N SER A 519 -9.90 39.78 15.14
CA SER A 519 -9.56 41.19 14.88
C SER A 519 -10.55 41.82 13.90
N TYR A 520 -11.48 42.63 14.41
CA TYR A 520 -12.65 43.13 13.68
C TYR A 520 -12.64 44.64 13.47
N LEU A 521 -13.31 45.05 12.40
CA LEU A 521 -13.69 46.42 12.09
C LEU A 521 -15.22 46.50 11.99
N TYR A 522 -15.79 47.59 12.51
CA TYR A 522 -17.21 47.82 12.62
C TYR A 522 -17.60 49.09 11.86
N LYS A 523 -18.60 49.00 10.98
CA LYS A 523 -19.26 50.14 10.31
C LYS A 523 -20.71 50.23 10.78
N TYR A 524 -21.23 51.46 10.92
CA TYR A 524 -22.57 51.75 11.43
C TYR A 524 -23.33 52.67 10.48
N GLU A 525 -24.61 52.40 10.27
CA GLU A 525 -25.52 53.25 9.49
C GLU A 525 -26.85 53.42 10.23
N ILE A 526 -27.30 54.67 10.41
CA ILE A 526 -28.61 55.03 10.96
C ILE A 526 -29.52 55.39 9.79
N MET A 527 -30.66 54.72 9.70
CA MET A 527 -31.72 55.01 8.74
C MET A 527 -33.00 55.43 9.45
N LYS A 528 -33.76 56.32 8.82
CA LYS A 528 -35.15 56.63 9.15
C LYS A 528 -35.92 56.77 7.84
N ASP A 529 -37.11 56.18 7.74
CA ASP A 529 -37.96 56.30 6.54
C ASP A 529 -37.20 55.97 5.23
N ASN A 530 -36.40 54.90 5.25
CA ASN A 530 -35.47 54.44 4.20
C ASN A 530 -34.36 55.43 3.78
N THR A 531 -34.15 56.53 4.51
CA THR A 531 -33.10 57.51 4.28
C THR A 531 -31.97 57.35 5.31
N ILE A 532 -30.70 57.29 4.88
CA ILE A 532 -29.55 57.29 5.79
C ILE A 532 -29.37 58.70 6.36
N LEU A 533 -29.37 58.81 7.70
CA LEU A 533 -29.22 60.08 8.43
C LEU A 533 -27.84 60.24 9.08
N ALA A 534 -27.20 59.14 9.47
CA ALA A 534 -25.83 59.14 9.99
C ALA A 534 -25.10 57.86 9.57
N THR A 535 -23.78 57.95 9.40
CA THR A 535 -22.92 56.81 9.11
C THR A 535 -21.56 56.98 9.78
N ARG A 536 -20.91 55.87 10.13
CA ARG A 536 -19.49 55.81 10.48
C ARG A 536 -18.89 54.58 9.80
N ASP A 537 -17.99 54.82 8.85
CA ASP A 537 -17.25 53.76 8.15
C ASP A 537 -16.34 52.94 9.08
N PHE A 538 -15.81 51.85 8.54
CA PHE A 538 -15.12 50.79 9.28
C PHE A 538 -13.98 51.28 10.18
N GLY A 539 -14.12 51.04 11.48
CA GLY A 539 -13.06 51.26 12.47
C GLY A 539 -13.10 50.22 13.60
N ASN A 540 -12.08 50.22 14.45
CA ASN A 540 -11.96 49.29 15.59
C ASN A 540 -12.82 49.67 16.81
N VAL A 541 -13.59 50.77 16.74
CA VAL A 541 -14.44 51.25 17.84
C VAL A 541 -15.80 50.53 17.79
N LYS A 542 -16.02 49.62 18.75
CA LYS A 542 -17.25 48.81 18.85
C LYS A 542 -18.48 49.53 19.41
N GLU A 543 -18.31 50.79 19.84
CA GLU A 543 -19.37 51.66 20.34
C GLU A 543 -19.68 52.79 19.35
N PHE A 544 -20.96 53.04 19.10
CA PHE A 544 -21.45 54.11 18.22
C PHE A 544 -22.47 54.99 18.96
N LEU A 545 -22.35 56.30 18.79
CA LEU A 545 -23.16 57.32 19.45
C LEU A 545 -23.97 58.09 18.41
N PHE A 546 -25.28 58.23 18.61
CA PHE A 546 -26.17 58.99 17.73
C PHE A 546 -27.20 59.76 18.56
N THR A 547 -27.60 60.96 18.11
CA THR A 547 -28.66 61.77 18.76
C THR A 547 -29.69 62.15 17.69
N PRO A 548 -31.00 61.88 17.88
CA PRO A 548 -32.03 62.14 16.89
C PRO A 548 -32.71 63.50 17.11
N ASP A 549 -32.77 64.31 16.06
CA ASP A 549 -33.43 65.62 16.05
C ASP A 549 -34.95 65.56 15.82
N TYR A 550 -35.50 64.39 15.46
CA TYR A 550 -36.90 64.22 15.05
C TYR A 550 -37.54 62.94 15.61
N SER A 551 -38.86 62.97 15.81
CA SER A 551 -39.67 61.81 16.18
C SER A 551 -39.83 60.80 15.02
N GLY A 552 -40.08 59.54 15.36
CA GLY A 552 -40.36 58.44 14.43
C GLY A 552 -39.52 57.19 14.68
N ASN A 553 -39.60 56.24 13.75
CA ASN A 553 -38.95 54.93 13.85
C ASN A 553 -37.62 54.94 13.10
N TYR A 554 -36.56 54.47 13.74
CA TYR A 554 -35.20 54.43 13.22
C TYR A 554 -34.68 52.98 13.18
N VAL A 555 -33.77 52.71 12.25
CA VAL A 555 -33.05 51.44 12.13
C VAL A 555 -31.55 51.72 12.21
N ILE A 556 -30.85 51.11 13.17
CA ILE A 556 -29.39 51.07 13.20
C ILE A 556 -28.92 49.74 12.59
N THR A 557 -28.12 49.82 11.55
CA THR A 557 -27.45 48.66 10.92
C THR A 557 -25.96 48.69 11.23
N THR A 558 -25.43 47.54 11.66
CA THR A 558 -24.00 47.30 11.79
C THR A 558 -23.49 46.42 10.65
N TYR A 559 -22.23 46.60 10.29
CA TYR A 559 -21.47 45.73 9.41
C TYR A 559 -20.20 45.34 10.13
N VAL A 560 -19.98 44.04 10.31
CA VAL A 560 -18.74 43.48 10.86
C VAL A 560 -17.89 43.00 9.70
N LYS A 561 -16.62 43.39 9.72
CA LYS A 561 -15.60 42.94 8.78
C LYS A 561 -14.38 42.48 9.56
N ASP A 562 -13.81 41.33 9.21
CA ASP A 562 -12.52 40.92 9.73
C ASP A 562 -11.39 41.74 9.09
N SER A 563 -10.38 42.08 9.88
CA SER A 563 -9.16 42.75 9.43
C SER A 563 -8.40 41.99 8.33
N ILE A 564 -8.53 40.65 8.23
CA ILE A 564 -7.94 39.87 7.13
C ILE A 564 -8.87 39.72 5.91
N SER A 565 -10.12 40.16 5.98
CA SER A 565 -11.10 39.95 4.90
C SER A 565 -10.95 40.95 3.75
N THR A 566 -11.08 40.46 2.51
CA THR A 566 -11.16 41.29 1.31
C THR A 566 -12.58 41.70 0.96
N LYS A 567 -13.61 41.10 1.59
CA LYS A 567 -15.03 41.38 1.35
C LYS A 567 -15.42 42.79 1.83
N SER A 568 -16.54 43.34 1.36
CA SER A 568 -17.05 44.65 1.82
C SER A 568 -17.52 44.61 3.27
N TYR A 569 -18.05 43.46 3.70
CA TYR A 569 -18.33 43.06 5.07
C TYR A 569 -18.38 41.52 5.09
N ASP A 570 -18.25 40.91 6.27
CA ASP A 570 -18.38 39.46 6.45
C ASP A 570 -19.72 39.10 7.09
N PHE A 571 -20.23 39.98 7.98
CA PHE A 571 -21.57 39.86 8.57
C PHE A 571 -22.23 41.25 8.69
N LYS A 572 -23.57 41.28 8.79
CA LYS A 572 -24.32 42.50 9.12
C LYS A 572 -25.56 42.17 9.94
N GLU A 573 -25.98 43.08 10.79
CA GLU A 573 -27.17 42.96 11.64
C GLU A 573 -27.86 44.33 11.77
N SER A 574 -29.17 44.34 12.02
CA SER A 574 -29.96 45.56 12.17
C SER A 574 -30.86 45.48 13.40
N GLN A 575 -30.96 46.58 14.14
CA GLN A 575 -31.92 46.74 15.24
C GLN A 575 -32.73 48.04 15.08
N ASN A 576 -33.96 48.03 15.60
CA ASN A 576 -34.88 49.15 15.51
C ASN A 576 -34.92 49.91 16.84
N PHE A 577 -35.05 51.24 16.77
CA PHE A 577 -35.29 52.08 17.94
C PHE A 577 -36.26 53.21 17.59
N ASN A 578 -37.04 53.66 18.58
CA ASN A 578 -38.10 54.65 18.38
C ASN A 578 -37.74 55.97 19.06
N VAL A 579 -38.15 57.09 18.47
CA VAL A 579 -37.90 58.44 19.00
C VAL A 579 -39.23 59.19 19.13
N PHE A 580 -39.46 59.81 20.28
CA PHE A 580 -40.74 60.37 20.69
C PHE A 580 -40.68 61.86 21.06
N GLU A 581 -41.84 62.51 21.09
CA GLU A 581 -42.01 63.96 21.25
C GLU A 581 -42.11 64.39 22.73
N THR A 582 -41.85 65.67 23.01
CA THR A 582 -41.90 66.28 24.36
C THR A 582 -43.32 66.59 24.84
N LEU A 583 -43.52 66.72 26.16
CA LEU A 583 -44.85 66.72 26.80
C LEU A 583 -45.53 68.11 26.90
N THR A 584 -46.86 68.16 26.91
CA THR A 584 -47.66 69.39 27.17
C THR A 584 -49.09 69.11 27.68
N PHE A 585 -49.53 69.73 28.78
CA PHE A 585 -50.83 69.50 29.44
C PHE A 585 -52.05 70.12 28.74
N THR A 586 -53.18 69.40 28.73
CA THR A 586 -54.48 69.87 28.23
C THR A 586 -55.55 70.02 29.34
N SER A 587 -55.83 69.02 30.19
CA SER A 587 -56.93 69.10 31.20
C SER A 587 -56.61 68.50 32.59
N PHE A 588 -57.48 68.74 33.58
CA PHE A 588 -57.44 68.15 34.94
C PHE A 588 -58.84 68.18 35.63
N THR A 589 -59.32 67.07 36.22
CA THR A 589 -60.70 66.85 36.79
C THR A 589 -60.71 65.83 37.96
N LYS A 590 -61.90 65.44 38.51
CA LYS A 590 -62.13 64.37 39.53
C LYS A 590 -63.37 63.49 39.26
N ASP A 591 -63.47 62.30 39.89
CA ASP A 591 -64.46 61.26 39.54
C ASP A 591 -65.77 61.20 40.35
N ARG A 592 -65.76 61.49 41.66
CA ARG A 592 -66.95 61.32 42.53
C ARG A 592 -67.16 62.43 43.55
N GLU A 593 -68.41 62.54 44.04
CA GLU A 593 -68.84 63.55 45.02
C GLU A 593 -69.06 63.01 46.45
N ASN A 594 -69.18 61.69 46.63
CA ASN A 594 -69.27 61.04 47.93
C ASN A 594 -68.11 60.06 48.11
N VAL A 595 -67.50 60.05 49.31
CA VAL A 595 -66.21 59.39 49.56
C VAL A 595 -66.14 58.87 51.00
N PHE A 596 -65.51 57.72 51.21
CA PHE A 596 -65.21 57.05 52.49
C PHE A 596 -63.68 57.01 52.79
N GLN A 597 -63.25 56.80 54.03
CA GLN A 597 -61.83 56.65 54.43
C GLN A 597 -61.45 55.23 54.06
N GLY A 598 -60.30 55.07 53.42
CA GLY A 598 -60.06 53.91 52.57
C GLY A 598 -60.73 53.97 51.19
N ASP A 599 -61.69 54.86 50.91
CA ASP A 599 -62.04 55.12 49.49
C ASP A 599 -60.91 55.90 48.82
N THR A 600 -60.83 55.62 47.53
CA THR A 600 -59.82 56.06 46.59
C THR A 600 -60.48 57.07 45.64
N LEU A 601 -60.24 58.36 45.84
CA LEU A 601 -60.78 59.44 45.01
C LEU A 601 -59.92 59.60 43.75
N ASN A 602 -60.48 59.44 42.54
CA ASN A 602 -59.71 59.57 41.29
C ASN A 602 -59.76 61.02 40.78
N PHE A 603 -58.60 61.67 40.71
CA PHE A 603 -58.36 62.85 39.88
C PHE A 603 -57.89 62.41 38.50
N SER A 604 -58.17 63.16 37.44
CA SER A 604 -57.88 62.75 36.05
C SER A 604 -57.27 63.89 35.25
N SER A 605 -56.08 63.71 34.68
CA SER A 605 -55.41 64.69 33.81
C SER A 605 -55.17 64.16 32.40
N ILE A 606 -55.01 65.05 31.44
CA ILE A 606 -54.71 64.72 30.03
C ILE A 606 -53.52 65.56 29.56
N ILE A 607 -52.59 64.91 28.84
CA ILE A 607 -51.38 65.48 28.26
C ILE A 607 -51.26 65.03 26.79
N ASN A 608 -50.53 65.80 25.98
CA ASN A 608 -50.10 65.42 24.64
C ASN A 608 -48.56 65.30 24.59
N GLY A 609 -48.06 64.55 23.60
CA GLY A 609 -46.64 64.19 23.49
C GLY A 609 -46.26 62.99 24.38
N GLY A 610 -45.01 62.53 24.27
CA GLY A 610 -44.46 61.44 25.06
C GLY A 610 -44.25 60.13 24.32
N SER A 611 -43.64 59.19 25.03
CA SER A 611 -43.21 57.88 24.55
C SER A 611 -44.24 56.78 24.78
N ASN A 612 -44.04 55.64 24.10
CA ASN A 612 -44.83 54.43 24.31
C ASN A 612 -44.70 53.83 25.73
N LYS A 613 -43.77 54.31 26.56
CA LYS A 613 -43.70 53.95 28.00
C LYS A 613 -44.78 54.63 28.84
N GLY A 614 -45.46 55.63 28.27
CA GLY A 614 -46.47 56.43 28.94
C GLY A 614 -45.86 57.51 29.81
N VAL A 615 -46.44 58.71 29.74
CA VAL A 615 -46.07 59.82 30.62
C VAL A 615 -46.29 59.42 32.08
N THR A 616 -45.33 59.77 32.94
CA THR A 616 -45.46 59.65 34.40
C THR A 616 -45.84 60.99 35.04
N TYR A 617 -46.58 60.95 36.14
CA TYR A 617 -47.25 62.10 36.72
C TYR A 617 -47.15 62.08 38.26
N LYS A 618 -46.56 63.14 38.83
CA LYS A 618 -46.46 63.38 40.27
C LYS A 618 -47.63 64.22 40.73
N PHE A 619 -48.22 63.89 41.86
CA PHE A 619 -49.33 64.62 42.45
C PHE A 619 -49.03 64.98 43.90
N GLN A 620 -49.45 66.17 44.34
CA GLN A 620 -49.19 66.65 45.71
C GLN A 620 -50.48 67.05 46.40
N VAL A 621 -50.89 66.27 47.39
CA VAL A 621 -52.11 66.49 48.17
C VAL A 621 -51.80 67.27 49.43
N MET A 622 -52.58 68.32 49.66
CA MET A 622 -52.55 69.11 50.88
C MET A 622 -53.86 68.92 51.66
N LYS A 623 -53.78 68.84 52.98
CA LYS A 623 -54.92 68.88 53.90
C LYS A 623 -54.80 70.13 54.77
N ASP A 624 -55.85 70.94 54.82
CA ASP A 624 -55.90 72.18 55.61
C ASP A 624 -54.63 73.07 55.48
N GLY A 625 -54.02 73.09 54.29
CA GLY A 625 -52.84 73.92 53.95
C GLY A 625 -51.46 73.27 54.10
N GLN A 626 -51.33 72.00 54.53
CA GLN A 626 -50.05 71.29 54.57
C GLN A 626 -50.04 70.05 53.66
N VAL A 627 -48.91 69.74 53.01
CA VAL A 627 -48.75 68.55 52.17
C VAL A 627 -48.84 67.29 53.05
N VAL A 628 -49.91 66.52 52.88
CA VAL A 628 -50.16 65.27 53.62
C VAL A 628 -49.88 64.02 52.79
N ALA A 629 -49.85 64.13 51.47
CA ALA A 629 -49.37 63.10 50.59
C ALA A 629 -48.67 63.72 49.39
N THR A 630 -47.60 63.10 48.94
CA THR A 630 -47.08 63.29 47.60
C THR A 630 -47.01 61.91 46.98
N ARG A 631 -47.65 61.74 45.83
CA ARG A 631 -47.36 60.63 44.94
C ARG A 631 -46.33 61.15 43.96
N ASP A 632 -45.11 60.64 44.00
CA ASP A 632 -44.12 60.95 42.98
C ASP A 632 -44.52 60.34 41.62
N PHE A 633 -43.72 60.55 40.58
CA PHE A 633 -44.15 60.33 39.19
C PHE A 633 -44.50 58.85 38.88
N ASP A 634 -45.77 58.55 38.59
CA ASP A 634 -46.23 57.24 38.07
C ASP A 634 -47.04 57.38 36.76
N THR A 635 -47.14 56.33 35.94
CA THR A 635 -47.71 56.41 34.57
C THR A 635 -49.20 56.76 34.50
N ASN A 636 -49.90 56.78 35.63
CA ASN A 636 -51.31 57.09 35.65
C ASN A 636 -51.50 58.62 35.62
N SER A 637 -52.01 59.13 34.49
CA SER A 637 -52.48 60.52 34.37
C SER A 637 -53.66 60.80 35.30
N ASN A 638 -54.28 59.73 35.81
CA ASN A 638 -55.19 59.78 36.94
C ASN A 638 -54.41 59.56 38.24
N PHE A 639 -54.80 60.30 39.27
CA PHE A 639 -54.25 60.14 40.60
C PHE A 639 -55.34 59.72 41.54
N THR A 640 -55.18 58.54 42.13
CA THR A 640 -56.15 58.01 43.07
C THR A 640 -55.64 58.16 44.48
N TYR A 641 -56.28 59.02 45.28
CA TYR A 641 -55.88 59.25 46.66
C TYR A 641 -56.76 58.45 47.62
N VAL A 642 -56.15 57.48 48.31
CA VAL A 642 -56.78 56.81 49.46
C VAL A 642 -56.86 57.80 50.60
N ILE A 643 -58.04 57.97 51.16
CA ILE A 643 -58.23 58.93 52.23
C ILE A 643 -57.98 58.27 53.58
N SER A 644 -56.94 58.72 54.25
CA SER A 644 -56.51 58.21 55.56
C SER A 644 -57.36 58.69 56.74
N ALA A 645 -58.02 59.84 56.63
CA ALA A 645 -58.97 60.37 57.61
C ALA A 645 -59.91 61.42 57.00
N SER A 646 -61.13 61.54 57.52
CA SER A 646 -62.09 62.59 57.14
C SER A 646 -61.53 64.03 57.31
N GLY A 647 -61.93 64.98 56.45
CA GLY A 647 -61.45 66.37 56.41
C GLY A 647 -61.39 67.00 55.01
N ASN A 648 -60.76 68.18 54.85
CA ASN A 648 -60.73 68.99 53.62
C ASN A 648 -59.36 68.98 52.91
N TYR A 649 -59.32 69.01 51.57
CA TYR A 649 -58.07 68.79 50.81
C TYR A 649 -57.92 69.56 49.47
N GLU A 650 -56.66 69.82 49.06
CA GLU A 650 -56.17 70.36 47.76
C GLU A 650 -55.22 69.34 47.06
N VAL A 651 -55.04 69.40 45.73
CA VAL A 651 -54.20 68.50 44.92
C VAL A 651 -53.48 69.24 43.78
N GLU A 652 -52.15 69.15 43.66
CA GLU A 652 -51.38 69.54 42.46
C GLU A 652 -51.01 68.34 41.57
N VAL A 653 -50.63 68.58 40.31
CA VAL A 653 -50.11 67.59 39.35
C VAL A 653 -48.91 68.13 38.58
N TYR A 654 -47.91 67.29 38.33
CA TYR A 654 -46.71 67.48 37.52
C TYR A 654 -46.59 66.28 36.57
N ALA A 655 -45.95 66.42 35.41
CA ALA A 655 -45.72 65.32 34.46
C ALA A 655 -44.26 65.27 33.99
N VAL A 656 -43.76 64.07 33.68
CA VAL A 656 -42.43 63.77 33.12
C VAL A 656 -42.49 62.50 32.29
N ASP A 657 -41.75 62.42 31.18
CA ASP A 657 -41.63 61.15 30.46
C ASP A 657 -40.58 60.26 31.14
N PRO A 658 -40.88 59.00 31.52
CA PRO A 658 -39.95 58.14 32.24
C PRO A 658 -38.67 57.82 31.47
N ILE A 659 -38.62 58.04 30.14
CA ILE A 659 -37.35 57.95 29.38
C ILE A 659 -36.62 59.30 29.21
N SER A 660 -37.22 60.46 29.54
CA SER A 660 -36.60 61.80 29.37
C SER A 660 -35.45 62.05 30.36
N GLY A 661 -35.58 61.58 31.60
CA GLY A 661 -34.58 61.77 32.66
C GLY A 661 -34.56 63.17 33.29
N ASN A 662 -35.52 64.03 32.93
CA ASN A 662 -35.73 65.33 33.57
C ASN A 662 -36.36 65.19 34.97
N PRO A 663 -36.32 66.21 35.85
CA PRO A 663 -37.06 66.20 37.11
C PRO A 663 -38.57 66.42 36.91
N TYR A 664 -38.97 67.17 35.87
CA TYR A 664 -40.32 67.23 35.30
C TYR A 664 -40.31 67.90 33.93
N ASP A 665 -41.39 67.70 33.17
CA ASP A 665 -41.65 68.28 31.85
C ASP A 665 -42.90 69.24 31.82
N ALA A 666 -43.92 69.13 32.73
CA ALA A 666 -45.09 70.07 32.83
C ALA A 666 -45.89 70.04 34.20
N PHE A 667 -46.91 70.92 34.51
CA PHE A 667 -47.74 70.91 35.79
C PHE A 667 -49.17 71.64 35.85
N LYS A 668 -50.05 71.42 36.88
CA LYS A 668 -51.49 71.93 37.14
C LYS A 668 -52.12 71.66 38.59
N LYS A 669 -53.40 72.01 38.99
CA LYS A 669 -54.06 71.73 40.37
C LYS A 669 -55.64 71.72 40.64
N MET A 670 -56.20 71.09 41.75
CA MET A 670 -57.66 70.75 42.17
C MET A 670 -57.98 70.49 43.73
N ASN A 671 -59.17 69.98 44.24
CA ASN A 671 -59.67 69.90 45.70
C ASN A 671 -60.79 68.78 46.10
N PHE A 672 -61.06 68.37 47.42
CA PHE A 672 -62.12 67.34 47.90
C PHE A 672 -62.43 67.06 49.48
N VAL A 673 -63.39 66.14 49.90
CA VAL A 673 -63.90 65.74 51.33
C VAL A 673 -64.52 64.25 51.55
N VAL A 674 -64.57 63.59 52.78
CA VAL A 674 -64.54 62.04 53.01
C VAL A 674 -65.09 61.25 54.34
N LYS A 675 -65.20 59.84 54.45
CA LYS A 675 -65.86 58.86 55.48
C LYS A 675 -65.16 57.52 56.13
N ASP A 676 -65.35 56.15 55.83
CA ASP A 676 -64.59 54.85 56.39
C ASP A 676 -64.60 53.33 55.71
N ARG A 677 -63.73 52.27 56.04
CA ARG A 677 -63.48 50.84 55.39
C ARG A 677 -62.93 49.50 56.18
N VAL A 678 -62.34 48.38 55.53
CA VAL A 678 -62.21 46.85 55.91
C VAL A 678 -60.87 46.00 55.51
N SER A 679 -60.63 44.63 55.72
CA SER A 679 -59.35 43.76 55.43
C SER A 679 -59.33 42.12 55.34
N LEU A 680 -58.17 41.38 55.16
CA LEU A 680 -57.85 39.87 54.96
C LEU A 680 -56.64 39.31 55.84
N THR A 681 -56.60 38.05 56.35
CA THR A 681 -55.57 37.56 57.34
C THR A 681 -54.47 36.57 56.87
N SER A 682 -54.74 35.40 56.30
CA SER A 682 -53.72 34.36 55.99
C SER A 682 -53.83 33.76 54.59
N LEU A 683 -52.72 33.23 54.05
CA LEU A 683 -52.60 32.55 52.75
C LEU A 683 -51.42 31.56 52.74
N THR A 684 -51.65 30.29 52.37
CA THR A 684 -50.63 29.20 52.39
C THR A 684 -50.81 28.18 51.26
N THR A 685 -49.74 27.43 50.91
CA THR A 685 -49.77 26.29 49.97
C THR A 685 -49.04 25.05 50.54
N ASP A 686 -49.26 23.86 49.97
CA ASP A 686 -48.57 22.61 50.34
C ASP A 686 -47.17 22.49 49.74
N ARG A 687 -46.97 22.93 48.48
CA ARG A 687 -45.71 22.78 47.74
C ARG A 687 -45.40 23.99 46.86
N ASN A 688 -44.27 24.64 47.15
CA ASN A 688 -43.80 25.83 46.41
C ASN A 688 -43.09 25.49 45.09
N SER A 689 -42.81 24.22 44.83
CA SER A 689 -42.17 23.72 43.62
C SER A 689 -42.69 22.33 43.29
N ILE A 690 -43.13 22.14 42.04
CA ILE A 690 -43.83 20.96 41.54
C ILE A 690 -43.47 20.69 40.08
N PHE A 691 -43.95 19.59 39.51
CA PHE A 691 -43.77 19.26 38.10
C PHE A 691 -45.06 19.43 37.28
N THR A 692 -44.96 19.46 35.95
CA THR A 692 -46.13 19.53 35.09
C THR A 692 -47.07 18.34 35.30
N ASN A 693 -48.35 18.64 35.52
CA ASN A 693 -49.45 17.72 35.88
C ASN A 693 -49.47 17.22 37.35
N ASP A 694 -48.61 17.73 38.25
CA ASP A 694 -48.80 17.57 39.69
C ASP A 694 -49.96 18.45 40.20
N THR A 695 -50.68 18.01 41.24
CA THR A 695 -51.64 18.86 41.96
C THR A 695 -50.96 19.70 43.05
N VAL A 696 -51.41 20.94 43.22
CA VAL A 696 -51.00 21.86 44.29
C VAL A 696 -52.22 22.55 44.89
N THR A 697 -52.21 22.76 46.20
CA THR A 697 -53.35 23.25 46.99
C THR A 697 -53.01 24.59 47.65
N VAL A 698 -53.98 25.51 47.68
CA VAL A 698 -53.85 26.86 48.26
C VAL A 698 -55.06 27.15 49.17
N ASN A 699 -54.81 27.75 50.34
CA ASN A 699 -55.82 28.01 51.38
C ASN A 699 -55.69 29.44 51.94
N ALA A 700 -56.82 30.13 52.18
CA ALA A 700 -56.89 31.52 52.64
C ALA A 700 -57.86 31.72 53.84
N ILE A 701 -57.66 32.79 54.64
CA ILE A 701 -58.43 33.10 55.86
C ILE A 701 -58.59 34.62 56.05
N THR A 702 -59.76 35.15 56.43
CA THR A 702 -60.07 36.60 56.55
C THR A 702 -60.19 37.13 58.00
N ASN A 703 -60.60 38.39 58.18
CA ASN A 703 -61.01 38.99 59.47
C ASN A 703 -62.53 39.18 59.62
N SER A 704 -63.32 38.87 58.58
CA SER A 704 -64.77 39.08 58.52
C SER A 704 -65.48 37.84 57.97
N ASN A 705 -66.60 37.48 58.60
CA ASN A 705 -67.43 36.33 58.23
C ASN A 705 -68.33 36.60 57.00
N ASN A 706 -68.44 37.86 56.56
CA ASN A 706 -69.20 38.25 55.37
C ASN A 706 -68.34 38.28 54.09
N ALA A 707 -67.12 37.76 54.15
CA ALA A 707 -66.16 37.84 53.06
C ALA A 707 -66.42 36.81 51.95
N LEU A 708 -66.39 37.27 50.70
CA LEU A 708 -66.30 36.42 49.51
C LEU A 708 -64.85 36.35 49.02
N TYR A 709 -64.42 35.20 48.53
CA TYR A 709 -63.07 34.89 48.07
C TYR A 709 -63.03 34.68 46.55
N LYS A 710 -62.12 35.34 45.84
CA LYS A 710 -61.79 35.09 44.43
C LYS A 710 -60.34 34.65 44.30
N PHE A 711 -60.08 33.60 43.52
CA PHE A 711 -58.73 33.12 43.22
C PHE A 711 -58.42 33.38 41.75
N VAL A 712 -57.25 33.94 41.47
CA VAL A 712 -56.72 34.15 40.12
C VAL A 712 -55.29 33.60 40.06
N ILE A 713 -55.03 32.70 39.13
CA ILE A 713 -53.70 32.17 38.88
C ILE A 713 -53.15 32.81 37.61
N LEU A 714 -52.01 33.48 37.77
CA LEU A 714 -51.19 33.99 36.69
C LEU A 714 -50.04 33.01 36.40
N ARG A 715 -49.60 32.91 35.16
CA ARG A 715 -48.32 32.30 34.74
C ARG A 715 -47.58 33.34 33.92
N ASP A 716 -46.34 33.65 34.31
CA ASP A 716 -45.51 34.66 33.64
C ASP A 716 -46.22 36.03 33.47
N GLY A 717 -47.14 36.35 34.40
CA GLY A 717 -47.97 37.57 34.41
C GLY A 717 -49.32 37.47 33.67
N ALA A 718 -49.56 36.44 32.86
CA ALA A 718 -50.81 36.23 32.14
C ALA A 718 -51.78 35.34 32.94
N GLU A 719 -53.08 35.67 32.96
CA GLU A 719 -54.11 34.86 33.62
C GLU A 719 -54.31 33.51 32.91
N VAL A 720 -54.19 32.41 33.66
CA VAL A 720 -54.33 31.04 33.16
C VAL A 720 -55.44 30.24 33.84
N PHE A 721 -55.95 30.71 34.98
CA PHE A 721 -57.10 30.14 35.67
C PHE A 721 -57.72 31.16 36.62
N THR A 722 -59.06 31.22 36.68
CA THR A 722 -59.80 32.02 37.67
C THR A 722 -60.97 31.23 38.25
N LYS A 723 -61.14 31.34 39.58
CA LYS A 723 -62.34 30.96 40.33
C LYS A 723 -62.91 32.24 40.94
N ASP A 724 -64.06 32.68 40.42
CA ASP A 724 -64.72 33.93 40.82
C ASP A 724 -65.28 33.90 42.25
N TYR A 725 -65.76 35.05 42.72
CA TYR A 725 -66.17 35.28 44.12
C TYR A 725 -67.17 34.26 44.68
N ASP A 726 -66.72 33.51 45.68
CA ASP A 726 -67.48 32.48 46.39
C ASP A 726 -67.02 32.40 47.87
N THR A 727 -67.79 31.72 48.70
CA THR A 727 -67.50 31.41 50.10
C THR A 727 -66.34 30.41 50.32
N ASN A 728 -65.95 29.62 49.31
CA ASN A 728 -64.94 28.57 49.46
C ASN A 728 -63.50 29.11 49.45
N SER A 729 -62.82 29.09 50.60
CA SER A 729 -61.46 29.63 50.82
C SER A 729 -60.30 28.70 50.45
N ILE A 730 -60.55 27.59 49.74
CA ILE A 730 -59.55 26.64 49.25
C ILE A 730 -59.62 26.51 47.72
N LEU A 731 -58.46 26.32 47.10
CA LEU A 731 -58.27 25.99 45.69
C LEU A 731 -57.29 24.82 45.53
N GLU A 732 -57.60 23.89 44.63
CA GLU A 732 -56.67 22.89 44.11
C GLU A 732 -56.45 23.16 42.62
N TYR A 733 -55.20 23.02 42.14
CA TYR A 733 -54.83 23.34 40.76
C TYR A 733 -53.79 22.36 40.21
N VAL A 734 -53.81 22.15 38.89
CA VAL A 734 -52.92 21.24 38.16
C VAL A 734 -52.33 21.97 36.95
N PRO A 735 -51.12 22.54 37.05
CA PRO A 735 -50.46 23.21 35.92
C PRO A 735 -49.93 22.20 34.90
N THR A 736 -50.38 22.32 33.66
CA THR A 736 -49.98 21.44 32.54
C THR A 736 -48.76 21.96 31.76
N ILE A 737 -48.17 23.10 32.16
CA ILE A 737 -47.06 23.76 31.45
C ILE A 737 -46.04 24.28 32.46
N LEU A 738 -44.74 24.19 32.15
CA LEU A 738 -43.66 24.71 33.01
C LEU A 738 -43.68 26.24 33.11
N GLY A 739 -43.16 26.80 34.20
CA GLY A 739 -43.04 28.26 34.42
C GLY A 739 -43.23 28.69 35.87
N VAL A 740 -43.22 30.00 36.12
CA VAL A 740 -43.55 30.55 37.45
C VAL A 740 -45.01 30.97 37.48
N TYR A 741 -45.76 30.33 38.37
CA TYR A 741 -47.16 30.60 38.62
C TYR A 741 -47.31 31.47 39.87
N GLN A 742 -48.22 32.44 39.84
CA GLN A 742 -48.60 33.26 40.98
C GLN A 742 -50.09 33.09 41.26
N VAL A 743 -50.42 32.67 42.48
CA VAL A 743 -51.80 32.53 42.95
C VAL A 743 -52.15 33.76 43.78
N ASN A 744 -53.04 34.58 43.24
CA ASN A 744 -53.59 35.78 43.86
C ASN A 744 -54.97 35.47 44.45
N VAL A 745 -55.20 35.85 45.70
CA VAL A 745 -56.47 35.64 46.41
C VAL A 745 -57.00 36.97 46.92
N TYR A 746 -58.19 37.34 46.44
CA TYR A 746 -58.87 38.61 46.71
C TYR A 746 -60.09 38.37 47.58
N VAL A 747 -60.41 39.30 48.49
CA VAL A 747 -61.62 39.24 49.31
C VAL A 747 -62.34 40.57 49.42
N LYS A 748 -63.67 40.55 49.65
CA LYS A 748 -64.43 41.75 50.05
C LYS A 748 -65.66 41.45 50.90
N ASP A 749 -66.12 42.48 51.60
CA ASP A 749 -67.46 42.53 52.18
C ASP A 749 -68.54 42.59 51.08
N SER A 750 -69.71 42.02 51.37
CA SER A 750 -70.82 41.89 50.42
C SER A 750 -71.46 43.22 50.00
N LEU A 751 -71.29 44.30 50.79
CA LEU A 751 -71.81 45.64 50.49
C LEU A 751 -70.78 46.55 49.79
N SER A 752 -69.54 46.08 49.59
CA SER A 752 -68.48 46.87 48.97
C SER A 752 -68.61 46.90 47.45
N GLU A 753 -68.81 48.10 46.87
CA GLU A 753 -68.70 48.33 45.42
C GLU A 753 -67.25 48.19 44.88
N ALA A 754 -66.26 48.08 45.77
CA ALA A 754 -64.88 47.81 45.35
C ALA A 754 -64.76 46.41 44.71
N MET A 755 -63.77 46.22 43.84
CA MET A 755 -63.51 44.89 43.25
C MET A 755 -62.98 43.89 44.28
N TYR A 756 -62.25 44.38 45.28
CA TYR A 756 -61.90 43.69 46.53
C TYR A 756 -61.68 44.75 47.63
N ASP A 757 -61.72 44.36 48.91
CA ASP A 757 -61.31 45.20 50.04
C ASP A 757 -59.87 44.86 50.51
N ASP A 758 -59.38 43.63 50.31
CA ASP A 758 -57.97 43.24 50.55
C ASP A 758 -57.56 42.00 49.71
N THR A 759 -56.26 41.74 49.54
CA THR A 759 -55.70 40.69 48.68
C THR A 759 -54.32 40.19 49.13
N LYS A 760 -53.99 38.92 48.85
CA LYS A 760 -52.65 38.33 49.09
C LYS A 760 -52.23 37.40 47.95
N SER A 761 -50.92 37.20 47.80
CA SER A 761 -50.31 36.44 46.70
C SER A 761 -49.30 35.40 47.22
N LEU A 762 -49.16 34.27 46.52
CA LEU A 762 -48.01 33.36 46.66
C LEU A 762 -47.54 32.87 45.28
N ASN A 763 -46.28 32.43 45.19
CA ASN A 763 -45.68 31.91 43.96
C ASN A 763 -45.39 30.41 44.06
N ILE A 764 -45.58 29.68 42.96
CA ILE A 764 -45.31 28.25 42.77
C ILE A 764 -44.47 28.09 41.50
N THR A 765 -43.37 27.34 41.56
CA THR A 765 -42.54 27.05 40.37
C THR A 765 -42.87 25.68 39.80
N VAL A 766 -43.09 25.59 38.49
CA VAL A 766 -43.47 24.35 37.79
C VAL A 766 -42.36 23.98 36.81
N TYR A 767 -41.77 22.81 36.98
CA TYR A 767 -40.76 22.25 36.09
C TYR A 767 -41.35 21.19 35.15
N ASP A 768 -40.74 20.97 34.00
CA ASP A 768 -40.92 19.69 33.28
C ASP A 768 -40.10 18.59 33.96
N TYR A 769 -40.57 17.35 33.88
CA TYR A 769 -39.84 16.17 34.35
C TYR A 769 -38.47 16.04 33.62
N SER A 770 -37.45 15.51 34.31
CA SER A 770 -36.11 15.37 33.72
C SER A 770 -36.03 14.23 32.71
N GLU A 771 -35.21 14.40 31.68
CA GLU A 771 -35.04 13.45 30.57
C GLU A 771 -33.56 13.10 30.37
N LEU A 772 -33.27 11.91 29.85
CA LEU A 772 -31.92 11.52 29.46
C LEU A 772 -31.64 12.08 28.05
N LEU A 773 -30.78 13.10 27.96
CA LEU A 773 -30.29 13.60 26.67
C LEU A 773 -29.48 12.51 25.95
N SER A 774 -28.52 11.92 26.67
CA SER A 774 -27.59 10.92 26.15
C SER A 774 -27.44 9.77 27.16
N VAL A 775 -27.23 8.55 26.66
CA VAL A 775 -26.66 7.43 27.43
C VAL A 775 -25.73 6.67 26.50
N ASN A 776 -24.49 6.46 26.92
CA ASN A 776 -23.43 5.87 26.11
C ASN A 776 -22.70 4.77 26.90
N LEU A 777 -22.00 3.91 26.15
CA LEU A 777 -21.14 2.85 26.65
C LEU A 777 -19.87 2.80 25.78
N ASP A 778 -18.71 2.45 26.35
CA ASP A 778 -17.43 2.52 25.60
C ASP A 778 -17.26 1.40 24.55
N LYS A 779 -17.94 0.25 24.74
CA LYS A 779 -17.91 -0.90 23.83
C LYS A 779 -19.13 -1.82 23.99
N GLU A 780 -19.83 -2.08 22.89
CA GLU A 780 -20.98 -3.00 22.85
C GLU A 780 -20.59 -4.47 23.04
N LYS A 781 -19.29 -4.78 22.96
CA LYS A 781 -18.72 -6.13 22.96
C LYS A 781 -17.41 -6.13 23.75
N LEU A 782 -17.25 -7.08 24.65
CA LEU A 782 -16.06 -7.24 25.51
C LEU A 782 -15.86 -8.69 25.95
N PHE A 783 -14.70 -8.99 26.51
CA PHE A 783 -14.44 -10.26 27.18
C PHE A 783 -14.81 -10.20 28.66
N LYS A 784 -15.02 -11.37 29.28
CA LYS A 784 -15.13 -11.45 30.73
C LYS A 784 -13.90 -10.86 31.42
N ASN A 785 -14.14 -10.12 32.51
CA ASN A 785 -13.16 -9.39 33.31
C ASN A 785 -12.55 -8.12 32.65
N ASP A 786 -12.95 -7.74 31.44
CA ASP A 786 -12.72 -6.38 30.94
C ASP A 786 -13.65 -5.39 31.69
N THR A 787 -13.20 -4.17 31.97
CA THR A 787 -14.12 -3.09 32.42
C THR A 787 -14.92 -2.53 31.25
N ILE A 788 -16.24 -2.37 31.39
CA ILE A 788 -17.11 -1.55 30.53
C ILE A 788 -17.50 -0.27 31.29
N HIS A 789 -17.49 0.87 30.58
CA HIS A 789 -17.75 2.19 31.12
C HIS A 789 -19.07 2.75 30.54
N PHE A 790 -19.98 3.15 31.42
CA PHE A 790 -21.24 3.81 31.08
C PHE A 790 -21.18 5.31 31.43
N SER A 791 -21.82 6.15 30.60
CA SER A 791 -22.04 7.57 30.90
C SER A 791 -23.42 8.04 30.43
N ALA A 792 -24.00 9.02 31.11
CA ALA A 792 -25.32 9.57 30.78
C ALA A 792 -25.34 11.10 30.93
N ASP A 793 -26.22 11.78 30.20
CA ASP A 793 -26.42 13.24 30.32
C ASP A 793 -27.91 13.54 30.52
N GLY A 794 -28.21 14.48 31.43
CA GLY A 794 -29.57 14.90 31.76
C GLY A 794 -29.98 16.20 31.07
N ILE A 795 -31.27 16.40 30.88
CA ILE A 795 -31.89 17.64 30.39
C ILE A 795 -33.27 17.86 31.06
N LYS A 796 -33.83 19.08 30.96
CA LYS A 796 -35.08 19.51 31.64
C LYS A 796 -34.98 19.45 33.18
N GLY A 797 -36.09 19.45 33.91
CA GLY A 797 -36.08 19.54 35.37
C GLY A 797 -35.57 20.88 35.91
N SER A 798 -35.08 20.84 37.15
CA SER A 798 -34.42 21.94 37.87
C SER A 798 -32.90 21.98 37.67
N ASN A 799 -32.38 21.18 36.72
CA ASN A 799 -30.96 20.84 36.54
C ASN A 799 -30.30 20.08 37.73
N SER A 800 -31.09 19.51 38.65
CA SER A 800 -30.61 18.81 39.84
C SER A 800 -30.80 17.29 39.73
N TYR A 801 -30.03 16.66 38.84
CA TYR A 801 -30.22 15.25 38.44
C TYR A 801 -29.62 14.22 39.40
N LEU A 802 -30.30 13.07 39.50
CA LEU A 802 -29.82 11.84 40.09
C LEU A 802 -29.92 10.70 39.06
N TYR A 803 -28.84 9.94 38.89
CA TYR A 803 -28.74 8.83 37.95
C TYR A 803 -28.66 7.49 38.68
N LYS A 804 -29.39 6.49 38.18
CA LYS A 804 -29.39 5.10 38.66
C LYS A 804 -29.11 4.16 37.47
N PHE A 805 -28.22 3.20 37.67
CA PHE A 805 -27.83 2.22 36.66
C PHE A 805 -28.20 0.82 37.16
N VAL A 806 -29.14 0.15 36.50
CA VAL A 806 -29.49 -1.25 36.75
C VAL A 806 -28.92 -2.08 35.62
N ILE A 807 -28.05 -3.04 35.94
CA ILE A 807 -27.48 -3.95 34.95
C ILE A 807 -28.12 -5.32 35.14
N SER A 808 -28.62 -5.86 34.03
CA SER A 808 -29.22 -7.19 33.94
C SER A 808 -28.46 -8.06 32.95
N LYS A 809 -28.33 -9.35 33.25
CA LYS A 809 -27.87 -10.40 32.32
C LYS A 809 -29.06 -11.28 31.98
N GLU A 810 -29.37 -11.43 30.70
CA GLU A 810 -30.50 -12.27 30.22
C GLU A 810 -31.83 -12.01 30.97
N GLY A 811 -32.10 -10.74 31.29
CA GLY A 811 -33.31 -10.31 32.03
C GLY A 811 -33.24 -10.45 33.56
N THR A 812 -32.13 -10.97 34.12
CA THR A 812 -31.91 -11.06 35.57
C THR A 812 -30.99 -9.93 36.03
N VAL A 813 -31.44 -9.07 36.96
CA VAL A 813 -30.60 -8.02 37.55
C VAL A 813 -29.40 -8.64 38.27
N ILE A 814 -28.20 -8.17 37.95
CA ILE A 814 -26.93 -8.63 38.52
C ILE A 814 -26.23 -7.58 39.40
N THR A 815 -26.47 -6.29 39.15
CA THR A 815 -25.98 -5.20 39.99
C THR A 815 -26.79 -3.93 39.75
N THR A 816 -26.85 -3.08 40.77
CA THR A 816 -27.51 -1.76 40.71
C THR A 816 -26.61 -0.72 41.37
N LYS A 817 -26.26 0.33 40.64
CA LYS A 817 -25.78 1.59 41.22
C LYS A 817 -27.00 2.46 41.47
N ASP A 818 -27.39 2.62 42.72
CA ASP A 818 -28.56 3.41 43.09
C ASP A 818 -28.35 4.93 42.89
N TYR A 819 -29.43 5.70 43.01
CA TYR A 819 -29.49 7.12 42.65
C TYR A 819 -28.35 7.97 43.23
N SER A 820 -27.60 8.63 42.34
CA SER A 820 -26.47 9.50 42.71
C SER A 820 -26.25 10.61 41.67
N ILE A 821 -25.58 11.70 42.07
CA ILE A 821 -25.17 12.78 41.16
C ILE A 821 -24.09 12.35 40.13
N LEU A 822 -23.52 11.16 40.29
CA LEU A 822 -22.47 10.65 39.41
C LEU A 822 -23.13 9.99 38.18
N ASN A 823 -23.02 10.66 37.04
CA ASN A 823 -23.58 10.26 35.75
C ASN A 823 -22.79 9.16 35.01
N THR A 824 -21.82 8.52 35.66
CA THR A 824 -21.01 7.43 35.11
C THR A 824 -21.06 6.16 35.98
N PHE A 825 -20.81 5.00 35.38
CA PHE A 825 -20.69 3.73 36.10
C PHE A 825 -19.71 2.79 35.40
N ASP A 826 -18.89 2.07 36.19
CA ASP A 826 -17.92 1.10 35.69
C ASP A 826 -18.33 -0.31 36.15
N LEU A 827 -18.31 -1.28 35.23
CA LEU A 827 -18.64 -2.68 35.50
C LEU A 827 -17.56 -3.61 34.99
N ILE A 828 -17.27 -4.67 35.74
CA ILE A 828 -16.39 -5.77 35.31
C ILE A 828 -17.24 -7.06 35.28
N PRO A 829 -17.87 -7.42 34.15
CA PRO A 829 -18.68 -8.63 34.04
C PRO A 829 -17.79 -9.88 33.96
N ASN A 830 -18.06 -10.87 34.81
CA ASN A 830 -17.26 -12.09 34.96
C ASN A 830 -17.91 -13.36 34.36
N ILE A 831 -19.07 -13.25 33.70
CA ILE A 831 -19.83 -14.37 33.12
C ILE A 831 -20.19 -14.00 31.67
N GLN A 832 -20.01 -14.92 30.71
CA GLN A 832 -20.43 -14.67 29.32
C GLN A 832 -21.95 -14.64 29.16
N GLY A 833 -22.46 -13.83 28.21
CA GLY A 833 -23.88 -13.74 27.87
C GLY A 833 -24.31 -12.39 27.32
N ASN A 834 -25.63 -12.23 27.16
CA ASN A 834 -26.25 -10.96 26.73
C ASN A 834 -26.62 -10.13 27.96
N TYR A 835 -26.23 -8.86 27.96
CA TYR A 835 -26.46 -7.91 29.04
C TYR A 835 -27.31 -6.73 28.55
N SER A 836 -28.08 -6.15 29.46
CA SER A 836 -28.78 -4.88 29.27
C SER A 836 -28.50 -3.96 30.45
N ALA A 837 -28.34 -2.66 30.16
CA ALA A 837 -28.23 -1.61 31.16
C ALA A 837 -29.45 -0.70 31.04
N GLU A 838 -30.26 -0.65 32.09
CA GLU A 838 -31.37 0.31 32.24
C GLU A 838 -30.84 1.49 33.05
N VAL A 839 -30.75 2.65 32.41
CA VAL A 839 -30.28 3.89 33.04
C VAL A 839 -31.48 4.79 33.28
N TYR A 840 -31.71 5.14 34.54
CA TYR A 840 -32.81 5.98 34.99
C TYR A 840 -32.26 7.34 35.40
N ILE A 841 -33.00 8.40 35.07
CA ILE A 841 -32.80 9.73 35.64
C ILE A 841 -34.01 10.11 36.50
N LYS A 842 -33.78 10.93 37.52
CA LYS A 842 -34.81 11.82 38.03
C LYS A 842 -34.23 13.12 38.56
N ASP A 843 -35.08 14.13 38.65
CA ASP A 843 -34.78 15.34 39.40
C ASP A 843 -34.86 15.07 40.91
N SER A 844 -33.98 15.69 41.68
CA SER A 844 -33.96 15.65 43.15
C SER A 844 -35.28 16.07 43.82
N LEU A 845 -36.10 16.88 43.15
CA LEU A 845 -37.42 17.33 43.60
C LEU A 845 -38.55 16.36 43.21
N SER A 846 -38.30 15.39 42.32
CA SER A 846 -39.33 14.50 41.75
C SER A 846 -39.79 13.45 42.75
N LEU A 847 -41.11 13.35 42.93
CA LEU A 847 -41.77 12.33 43.74
C LEU A 847 -41.92 10.97 43.02
N LYS A 848 -41.50 10.86 41.75
CA LYS A 848 -41.51 9.60 41.01
C LYS A 848 -40.34 8.68 41.40
N GLU A 849 -40.51 7.39 41.10
CA GLU A 849 -39.44 6.39 41.10
C GLU A 849 -38.33 6.77 40.11
N TYR A 850 -38.71 7.26 38.92
CA TYR A 850 -37.86 7.83 37.87
C TYR A 850 -38.67 8.84 37.02
N ASP A 851 -37.97 9.74 36.32
CA ASP A 851 -38.58 10.68 35.39
C ASP A 851 -38.53 10.15 33.94
N ASP A 852 -37.37 9.64 33.53
CA ASP A 852 -37.10 8.99 32.24
C ASP A 852 -36.14 7.79 32.41
N VAL A 853 -36.16 6.86 31.46
CA VAL A 853 -35.34 5.65 31.45
C VAL A 853 -34.93 5.29 30.02
N LYS A 854 -33.65 4.95 29.83
CA LYS A 854 -33.11 4.47 28.54
C LYS A 854 -32.32 3.18 28.70
N ASN A 855 -32.48 2.31 27.70
CA ASN A 855 -31.98 0.95 27.73
C ASN A 855 -30.87 0.77 26.70
N LEU A 856 -29.76 0.22 27.15
CA LEU A 856 -28.59 -0.16 26.35
C LEU A 856 -28.42 -1.69 26.39
N THR A 857 -27.75 -2.27 25.39
CA THR A 857 -27.37 -3.68 25.37
C THR A 857 -25.90 -3.87 25.02
N PHE A 858 -25.29 -4.91 25.57
CA PHE A 858 -23.91 -5.30 25.27
C PHE A 858 -23.72 -6.82 25.45
N ILE A 859 -22.67 -7.37 24.84
CA ILE A 859 -22.41 -8.82 24.82
C ILE A 859 -21.03 -9.10 25.44
N VAL A 860 -21.02 -9.98 26.44
CA VAL A 860 -19.80 -10.43 27.12
C VAL A 860 -19.45 -11.82 26.62
N PHE A 861 -18.26 -12.00 26.08
CA PHE A 861 -17.77 -13.28 25.57
C PHE A 861 -16.82 -13.97 26.56
N ASP A 862 -16.78 -15.30 26.56
CA ASP A 862 -15.70 -16.06 27.19
C ASP A 862 -14.38 -15.83 26.44
N ASN A 863 -13.24 -15.74 27.13
CA ASN A 863 -11.92 -15.62 26.51
C ASN A 863 -11.65 -16.74 25.49
N ASP A 864 -11.02 -16.39 24.37
CA ASP A 864 -10.69 -17.30 23.28
C ASP A 864 -9.89 -18.53 23.71
N LYS A 865 -10.15 -19.66 23.05
CA LYS A 865 -9.46 -20.93 23.31
C LYS A 865 -9.13 -21.67 22.03
N ILE A 866 -7.85 -21.98 21.85
CA ILE A 866 -7.39 -22.96 20.85
C ILE A 866 -7.76 -24.37 21.36
N ASP A 867 -8.71 -25.03 20.71
CA ASP A 867 -9.11 -26.41 21.02
C ASP A 867 -8.14 -27.44 20.46
N SER A 868 -7.65 -27.19 19.25
CA SER A 868 -6.67 -28.05 18.61
C SER A 868 -5.73 -27.23 17.74
N PHE A 869 -4.48 -27.66 17.71
CA PHE A 869 -3.48 -27.21 16.76
C PHE A 869 -2.67 -28.44 16.36
N GLN A 870 -2.93 -28.95 15.15
CA GLN A 870 -2.47 -30.26 14.71
C GLN A 870 -1.88 -30.19 13.30
N ALA A 871 -0.89 -31.04 13.05
CA ALA A 871 -0.33 -31.26 11.72
C ALA A 871 -0.86 -32.58 11.15
N ASN A 872 -0.96 -32.69 9.82
CA ASN A 872 -1.47 -33.88 9.14
C ASN A 872 -0.61 -35.15 9.27
N LYS A 873 0.59 -35.07 9.86
CA LYS A 873 1.43 -36.19 10.32
C LYS A 873 2.21 -35.78 11.58
N ALA A 874 2.69 -36.76 12.35
CA ALA A 874 3.63 -36.53 13.46
C ALA A 874 5.11 -36.37 13.00
N ALA A 875 5.43 -36.78 11.77
CA ALA A 875 6.78 -36.74 11.20
C ALA A 875 6.72 -36.68 9.67
N TYR A 876 7.75 -36.08 9.06
CA TYR A 876 7.78 -35.78 7.62
C TYR A 876 9.14 -36.08 7.01
N LEU A 877 9.19 -36.21 5.68
CA LEU A 877 10.43 -36.25 4.90
C LEU A 877 10.71 -34.87 4.27
N ILE A 878 11.98 -34.57 3.94
CA ILE A 878 12.32 -33.35 3.19
C ILE A 878 11.51 -33.28 1.88
N GLY A 879 10.96 -32.10 1.61
CA GLY A 879 10.13 -31.79 0.45
C GLY A 879 8.65 -32.15 0.62
N GLU A 880 8.22 -32.64 1.79
CA GLU A 880 6.80 -32.77 2.11
C GLU A 880 6.19 -31.46 2.61
N ASN A 881 4.86 -31.36 2.46
CA ASN A 881 4.06 -30.26 2.99
C ASN A 881 3.47 -30.65 4.35
N ILE A 882 3.79 -29.86 5.36
CA ILE A 882 3.11 -29.84 6.66
C ILE A 882 1.84 -29.01 6.48
N ASN A 883 0.69 -29.66 6.59
CA ASN A 883 -0.61 -28.98 6.66
C ASN A 883 -0.98 -28.85 8.14
N LEU A 884 -0.86 -27.64 8.67
CA LEU A 884 -1.33 -27.25 9.99
C LEU A 884 -2.82 -26.92 9.90
N ASN A 885 -3.59 -27.39 10.88
CA ASN A 885 -4.97 -26.98 11.13
C ASN A 885 -5.12 -26.57 12.60
N THR A 886 -5.81 -25.46 12.81
CA THR A 886 -6.10 -24.86 14.11
C THR A 886 -7.61 -24.71 14.23
N THR A 887 -8.16 -25.13 15.36
CA THR A 887 -9.58 -24.93 15.69
C THR A 887 -9.68 -24.15 17.00
N ALA A 888 -10.55 -23.16 17.05
CA ALA A 888 -10.81 -22.36 18.23
C ALA A 888 -12.31 -22.25 18.54
N SER A 889 -12.61 -22.11 19.83
CA SER A 889 -13.94 -21.87 20.40
C SER A 889 -13.88 -20.77 21.45
N LEU A 890 -15.05 -20.39 21.96
CA LEU A 890 -15.27 -19.21 22.81
C LEU A 890 -15.05 -17.92 21.99
N GLY A 891 -14.81 -16.78 22.65
CA GLY A 891 -14.69 -15.48 21.98
C GLY A 891 -15.94 -15.07 21.20
N SER A 892 -15.77 -14.20 20.20
CA SER A 892 -16.85 -13.80 19.30
C SER A 892 -17.07 -14.79 18.14
N GLY A 893 -16.21 -15.82 18.03
CA GLY A 893 -16.15 -16.73 16.88
C GLY A 893 -15.39 -16.19 15.67
N ASN A 894 -14.88 -14.95 15.72
CA ASN A 894 -14.24 -14.27 14.58
C ASN A 894 -12.72 -14.14 14.81
N TYR A 895 -12.01 -15.25 14.61
CA TYR A 895 -10.58 -15.31 14.93
C TYR A 895 -9.67 -15.00 13.73
N LEU A 896 -8.52 -14.42 14.07
CA LEU A 896 -7.34 -14.27 13.23
C LEU A 896 -6.22 -15.15 13.78
N TYR A 897 -5.47 -15.77 12.87
CA TYR A 897 -4.37 -16.68 13.17
C TYR A 897 -3.06 -16.11 12.62
N LYS A 898 -2.03 -16.08 13.46
CA LYS A 898 -0.64 -15.76 13.09
C LYS A 898 0.23 -16.98 13.36
N TYR A 899 1.04 -17.40 12.40
CA TYR A 899 1.89 -18.58 12.49
C TYR A 899 3.37 -18.20 12.47
N VAL A 900 4.15 -18.75 13.39
CA VAL A 900 5.62 -18.58 13.44
C VAL A 900 6.25 -19.96 13.35
N ILE A 901 7.03 -20.20 12.29
CA ILE A 901 7.74 -21.46 12.07
C ILE A 901 9.20 -21.24 12.44
N THR A 902 9.70 -22.01 13.40
CA THR A 902 11.10 -21.98 13.84
C THR A 902 11.78 -23.34 13.67
N LYS A 903 13.11 -23.31 13.61
CA LYS A 903 13.98 -24.49 13.63
C LYS A 903 15.19 -24.19 14.50
N ASN A 904 15.47 -25.04 15.50
CA ASN A 904 16.52 -24.81 16.50
C ASN A 904 16.47 -23.40 17.13
N GLY A 905 15.27 -22.83 17.32
CA GLY A 905 15.05 -21.48 17.84
C GLY A 905 15.14 -20.33 16.83
N VAL A 906 15.60 -20.58 15.60
CA VAL A 906 15.66 -19.55 14.53
C VAL A 906 14.33 -19.51 13.77
N VAL A 907 13.74 -18.31 13.62
CA VAL A 907 12.53 -18.09 12.81
C VAL A 907 12.88 -18.30 11.33
N LEU A 908 12.13 -19.18 10.66
CA LEU A 908 12.24 -19.48 9.23
C LEU A 908 11.11 -18.87 8.40
N SER A 909 9.95 -18.64 9.02
CA SER A 909 8.80 -18.00 8.37
C SER A 909 7.85 -17.43 9.43
N THR A 910 7.18 -16.33 9.08
CA THR A 910 6.04 -15.79 9.83
C THR A 910 4.93 -15.49 8.84
N VAL A 911 3.71 -15.89 9.19
CA VAL A 911 2.48 -15.55 8.48
C VAL A 911 1.64 -14.73 9.44
N ASP A 912 1.43 -13.46 9.14
CA ASP A 912 0.70 -12.53 10.01
C ASP A 912 -0.81 -12.79 10.03
N TYR A 913 -1.48 -12.13 10.98
CA TYR A 913 -2.88 -12.33 11.34
C TYR A 913 -3.83 -12.30 10.14
N ASN A 914 -4.48 -13.44 9.90
CA ASN A 914 -5.48 -13.62 8.85
C ASN A 914 -6.53 -14.67 9.29
N ALA A 915 -7.69 -14.72 8.64
CA ALA A 915 -8.80 -15.59 9.05
C ALA A 915 -8.59 -17.10 8.77
N SER A 916 -7.46 -17.53 8.19
CA SER A 916 -7.22 -18.94 7.90
C SER A 916 -6.71 -19.70 9.12
N GLY A 917 -7.56 -20.55 9.70
CA GLY A 917 -7.16 -21.56 10.69
C GLY A 917 -6.26 -22.67 10.11
N SER A 918 -5.93 -22.64 8.82
CA SER A 918 -5.06 -23.60 8.14
C SER A 918 -3.83 -22.93 7.53
N LEU A 919 -2.67 -23.60 7.60
CA LEU A 919 -1.44 -23.18 6.92
C LEU A 919 -0.71 -24.39 6.32
N GLN A 920 -0.20 -24.24 5.11
CA GLN A 920 0.69 -25.20 4.46
C GLN A 920 2.15 -24.69 4.48
N TYR A 921 3.09 -25.54 4.91
CA TYR A 921 4.53 -25.22 4.95
C TYR A 921 5.37 -26.39 4.43
N THR A 922 6.22 -26.15 3.43
CA THR A 922 7.12 -27.15 2.85
C THR A 922 8.43 -27.26 3.63
N VAL A 923 8.79 -28.45 4.09
CA VAL A 923 10.02 -28.66 4.90
C VAL A 923 11.25 -28.95 4.05
N ASN A 924 12.15 -27.97 3.96
CA ASN A 924 13.30 -28.01 3.04
C ASN A 924 14.61 -28.56 3.65
N ALA A 925 14.66 -28.92 4.94
CA ALA A 925 15.86 -29.46 5.59
C ALA A 925 15.52 -30.29 6.85
N GLU A 926 16.30 -31.32 7.17
CA GLU A 926 16.09 -32.25 8.30
C GLU A 926 16.29 -31.61 9.69
N GLY A 927 15.64 -32.17 10.72
CA GLY A 927 15.76 -31.74 12.12
C GLY A 927 14.43 -31.38 12.78
N ALA A 928 14.50 -30.82 13.99
CA ALA A 928 13.35 -30.44 14.79
C ALA A 928 12.84 -29.03 14.43
N TYR A 929 11.57 -28.95 14.04
CA TYR A 929 10.82 -27.72 13.83
C TYR A 929 9.89 -27.47 15.03
N SER A 930 9.78 -26.22 15.45
CA SER A 930 8.78 -25.77 16.42
C SER A 930 7.91 -24.72 15.75
N MET A 931 6.63 -25.04 15.58
CA MET A 931 5.64 -24.19 14.95
C MET A 931 4.71 -23.66 16.02
N THR A 932 4.52 -22.35 16.09
CA THR A 932 3.62 -21.69 17.06
C THR A 932 2.49 -21.00 16.30
N VAL A 933 1.25 -21.22 16.74
CA VAL A 933 0.10 -20.42 16.33
C VAL A 933 -0.30 -19.47 17.45
N TYR A 934 -0.55 -18.23 17.09
CA TYR A 934 -1.14 -17.19 17.93
C TYR A 934 -2.55 -16.93 17.42
N LEU A 935 -3.52 -17.00 18.31
CA LEU A 935 -4.93 -16.71 18.08
C LEU A 935 -5.24 -15.29 18.57
N LYS A 936 -6.03 -14.54 17.81
CA LYS A 936 -6.56 -13.24 18.23
C LYS A 936 -8.00 -13.08 17.72
N ASP A 937 -8.93 -12.65 18.57
CA ASP A 937 -10.27 -12.24 18.09
C ASP A 937 -10.23 -10.81 17.48
N VAL A 938 -11.05 -10.54 16.47
CA VAL A 938 -11.20 -9.21 15.87
C VAL A 938 -11.67 -8.13 16.85
N ILE A 939 -12.35 -8.47 17.95
CA ILE A 939 -12.73 -7.50 19.00
C ILE A 939 -11.61 -7.23 20.01
N SER A 940 -10.55 -8.04 20.04
CA SER A 940 -9.49 -7.94 21.03
C SER A 940 -8.49 -6.81 20.74
N LYS A 941 -8.05 -6.14 21.81
CA LYS A 941 -6.97 -5.14 21.77
C LYS A 941 -5.58 -5.73 22.12
N ASN A 942 -5.51 -7.00 22.55
CA ASN A 942 -4.26 -7.69 22.90
C ASN A 942 -3.38 -7.94 21.65
N GLU A 943 -2.10 -8.32 21.84
CA GLU A 943 -1.30 -8.84 20.71
C GLU A 943 -1.83 -10.21 20.26
N PHE A 944 -2.13 -11.09 21.21
CA PHE A 944 -2.81 -12.37 21.04
C PHE A 944 -3.66 -12.68 22.29
N ASP A 945 -4.68 -13.51 22.11
CA ASP A 945 -5.60 -13.94 23.18
C ASP A 945 -5.30 -15.39 23.63
N ALA A 946 -4.80 -16.23 22.72
CA ALA A 946 -4.25 -17.55 23.04
C ALA A 946 -3.06 -17.90 22.13
N GLN A 947 -2.21 -18.85 22.55
CA GLN A 947 -1.15 -19.42 21.71
C GLN A 947 -0.98 -20.91 21.96
N ASN A 948 -0.50 -21.66 20.95
CA ASN A 948 -0.18 -23.08 21.08
C ASN A 948 1.03 -23.44 20.20
N THR A 949 1.84 -24.42 20.59
CA THR A 949 3.10 -24.79 19.92
C THR A 949 3.18 -26.28 19.66
N LEU A 950 3.50 -26.64 18.41
CA LEU A 950 3.64 -28.01 17.94
C LEU A 950 5.09 -28.28 17.51
N SER A 951 5.67 -29.36 18.04
CA SER A 951 7.01 -29.84 17.66
C SER A 951 6.91 -30.93 16.61
N ILE A 952 7.68 -30.81 15.53
CA ILE A 952 7.64 -31.72 14.37
C ILE A 952 9.06 -32.10 13.95
N ASN A 953 9.32 -33.39 13.74
CA ASN A 953 10.61 -33.89 13.28
C ASN A 953 10.59 -34.19 11.76
N VAL A 954 11.60 -33.69 11.05
CA VAL A 954 11.80 -33.88 9.61
C VAL A 954 13.03 -34.74 9.37
N TYR A 955 12.89 -35.78 8.55
CA TYR A 955 13.92 -36.79 8.28
C TYR A 955 14.41 -36.73 6.83
N ASN A 956 15.65 -37.19 6.59
CA ASN A 956 16.27 -37.25 5.27
C ASN A 956 16.90 -38.64 5.02
N PRO A 957 16.06 -39.67 4.79
CA PRO A 957 16.54 -41.04 4.59
C PRO A 957 17.33 -41.17 3.27
N GLN A 958 18.63 -41.48 3.38
CA GLN A 958 19.55 -41.64 2.25
C GLN A 958 20.30 -42.97 2.32
N LEU A 959 20.38 -43.71 1.19
CA LEU A 959 21.31 -44.83 1.06
C LEU A 959 22.74 -44.31 1.11
N SER A 960 23.56 -44.76 2.07
CA SER A 960 24.94 -44.31 2.25
C SER A 960 25.91 -45.22 1.49
N THR A 961 26.36 -46.31 2.11
CA THR A 961 27.36 -47.25 1.54
C THR A 961 26.71 -48.57 1.12
N ILE A 962 27.08 -49.08 -0.05
CA ILE A 962 26.74 -50.43 -0.50
C ILE A 962 28.04 -51.22 -0.63
N THR A 963 28.04 -52.47 -0.17
CA THR A 963 29.18 -53.40 -0.26
C THR A 963 28.75 -54.72 -0.87
N ALA A 964 29.65 -55.36 -1.61
CA ALA A 964 29.52 -56.72 -2.08
C ALA A 964 30.61 -57.58 -1.44
N THR A 965 30.24 -58.64 -0.73
CA THR A 965 31.15 -59.56 -0.04
C THR A 965 30.89 -60.98 -0.48
N GLY A 966 31.94 -61.74 -0.82
CA GLY A 966 31.82 -63.12 -1.28
C GLY A 966 32.88 -63.43 -2.34
N SER A 967 32.58 -64.37 -3.22
CA SER A 967 33.50 -64.77 -4.29
C SER A 967 32.94 -64.40 -5.66
N PHE A 968 33.67 -63.54 -6.40
CA PHE A 968 33.22 -62.92 -7.65
C PHE A 968 33.45 -63.83 -8.87
N TYR A 969 33.06 -65.10 -8.73
CA TYR A 969 33.21 -66.13 -9.75
C TYR A 969 31.90 -66.91 -9.96
N GLU A 970 31.76 -67.48 -11.16
CA GLU A 970 30.59 -68.25 -11.58
C GLU A 970 30.26 -69.39 -10.59
N GLY A 971 28.97 -69.57 -10.29
CA GLY A 971 28.48 -70.58 -9.35
C GLY A 971 28.75 -70.29 -7.87
N LYS A 972 29.22 -69.09 -7.50
CA LYS A 972 29.45 -68.69 -6.11
C LYS A 972 28.53 -67.55 -5.66
N ALA A 973 28.26 -67.52 -4.36
CA ALA A 973 27.39 -66.54 -3.73
C ALA A 973 28.13 -65.22 -3.44
N VAL A 974 27.41 -64.11 -3.64
CA VAL A 974 27.81 -62.75 -3.27
C VAL A 974 26.70 -62.15 -2.41
N THR A 975 27.05 -61.72 -1.21
CA THR A 975 26.19 -60.96 -0.29
C THR A 975 26.34 -59.48 -0.58
N LEU A 976 25.24 -58.83 -0.96
CA LEU A 976 25.12 -57.38 -1.04
C LEU A 976 24.63 -56.85 0.31
N ASN A 977 25.33 -55.89 0.90
CA ASN A 977 24.91 -55.22 2.13
C ASN A 977 24.86 -53.71 1.90
N ALA A 978 23.71 -53.09 2.16
CA ALA A 978 23.50 -51.65 2.12
C ALA A 978 23.54 -51.04 3.53
N SER A 979 23.61 -49.71 3.57
CA SER A 979 23.51 -48.91 4.79
C SER A 979 22.78 -47.60 4.46
N ASN A 980 22.26 -46.92 5.48
CA ASN A 980 21.53 -45.67 5.33
C ASN A 980 21.91 -44.66 6.42
N THR A 981 21.48 -43.42 6.23
CA THR A 981 21.57 -42.31 7.18
C THR A 981 20.27 -41.50 7.15
N GLY A 982 19.90 -40.84 8.25
CA GLY A 982 18.77 -39.90 8.30
C GLY A 982 17.38 -40.54 8.23
N SER A 983 17.25 -41.85 8.46
CA SER A 983 15.97 -42.57 8.52
C SER A 983 15.16 -42.24 9.77
N SER A 984 13.85 -42.45 9.66
CA SER A 984 12.89 -42.24 10.75
C SER A 984 12.81 -43.44 11.70
N PRO A 985 12.21 -43.29 12.89
CA PRO A 985 11.94 -44.39 13.82
C PRO A 985 11.06 -45.52 13.24
N LEU A 986 10.41 -45.33 12.09
CA LEU A 986 9.66 -46.38 11.40
C LEU A 986 10.55 -47.36 10.61
N GLY A 987 11.86 -47.07 10.52
CA GLY A 987 12.85 -47.94 9.91
C GLY A 987 12.99 -47.79 8.40
N TYR A 988 14.10 -48.32 7.90
CA TYR A 988 14.49 -48.20 6.50
C TYR A 988 14.54 -49.57 5.82
N SER A 989 13.82 -49.69 4.70
CA SER A 989 13.65 -50.91 3.94
C SER A 989 14.39 -50.88 2.61
N TYR A 990 14.87 -52.04 2.17
CA TYR A 990 15.73 -52.19 1.00
C TYR A 990 15.11 -53.11 -0.04
N LYS A 991 15.16 -52.69 -1.30
CA LYS A 991 14.92 -53.54 -2.47
C LYS A 991 16.17 -53.57 -3.33
N TYR A 992 16.55 -54.76 -3.78
CA TYR A 992 17.59 -54.98 -4.78
C TYR A 992 16.97 -55.48 -6.08
N GLU A 993 17.57 -55.08 -7.20
CA GLU A 993 17.33 -55.65 -8.52
C GLU A 993 18.69 -55.89 -9.20
N ILE A 994 19.00 -57.13 -9.52
CA ILE A 994 20.27 -57.55 -10.12
C ILE A 994 20.01 -57.99 -11.55
N TYR A 995 20.69 -57.36 -12.50
CA TYR A 995 20.56 -57.59 -13.93
C TYR A 995 21.87 -58.13 -14.53
N ASN A 996 21.78 -58.97 -15.55
CA ASN A 996 22.90 -59.33 -16.45
C ASN A 996 22.47 -58.98 -17.87
N ASN A 997 23.27 -58.21 -18.60
CA ASN A 997 22.96 -57.73 -19.96
C ASN A 997 21.52 -57.20 -20.11
N LEU A 998 21.10 -56.32 -19.20
CA LEU A 998 19.76 -55.72 -19.08
C LEU A 998 18.61 -56.68 -18.70
N THR A 999 18.80 -58.00 -18.69
CA THR A 999 17.81 -58.97 -18.20
C THR A 999 17.87 -59.08 -16.68
N LEU A 1000 16.71 -59.02 -16.01
CA LEU A 1000 16.63 -59.18 -14.54
C LEU A 1000 16.92 -60.64 -14.16
N VAL A 1001 17.91 -60.85 -13.30
CA VAL A 1001 18.36 -62.17 -12.82
C VAL A 1001 17.72 -62.51 -11.47
N THR A 1002 17.65 -61.54 -10.55
CA THR A 1002 16.93 -61.70 -9.28
C THR A 1002 16.56 -60.35 -8.66
N SER A 1003 15.56 -60.35 -7.79
CA SER A 1003 15.13 -59.20 -6.99
C SER A 1003 14.40 -59.67 -5.73
N ASN A 1004 14.21 -58.76 -4.77
CA ASN A 1004 13.40 -58.98 -3.57
C ASN A 1004 12.28 -57.93 -3.43
N SER A 1005 11.29 -58.21 -2.59
CA SER A 1005 10.37 -57.19 -2.09
C SER A 1005 11.05 -56.33 -1.01
N PHE A 1006 10.67 -55.06 -0.88
CA PHE A 1006 11.13 -54.18 0.20
C PHE A 1006 10.95 -54.86 1.57
N ASN A 1007 12.03 -54.91 2.34
CA ASN A 1007 12.04 -55.43 3.71
C ASN A 1007 13.19 -54.80 4.50
N LEU A 1008 13.22 -54.99 5.82
CA LEU A 1008 14.20 -54.35 6.71
C LEU A 1008 15.60 -54.99 6.69
N SER A 1009 15.80 -56.13 6.01
CA SER A 1009 17.15 -56.67 5.80
C SER A 1009 17.92 -55.75 4.87
N SER A 1010 19.04 -55.22 5.36
CA SER A 1010 20.03 -54.55 4.52
C SER A 1010 20.81 -55.52 3.63
N ALA A 1011 20.68 -56.84 3.83
CA ALA A 1011 21.42 -57.87 3.13
C ALA A 1011 20.58 -58.64 2.09
N LEU A 1012 21.15 -58.88 0.91
CA LEU A 1012 20.66 -59.87 -0.07
C LEU A 1012 21.80 -60.75 -0.57
N ASN A 1013 21.58 -62.06 -0.62
CA ASN A 1013 22.48 -63.02 -1.27
C ASN A 1013 22.03 -63.31 -2.70
N PHE A 1014 22.95 -63.30 -3.67
CA PHE A 1014 22.70 -63.83 -5.02
C PHE A 1014 23.87 -64.70 -5.49
N THR A 1015 23.59 -65.67 -6.36
CA THR A 1015 24.60 -66.53 -6.99
C THR A 1015 24.57 -66.29 -8.49
N ALA A 1016 25.70 -65.90 -9.07
CA ALA A 1016 25.81 -65.65 -10.51
C ALA A 1016 26.06 -66.97 -11.26
N THR A 1017 25.10 -67.38 -12.09
CA THR A 1017 25.15 -68.64 -12.87
C THR A 1017 25.95 -68.54 -14.17
N THR A 1018 26.42 -67.35 -14.54
CA THR A 1018 27.30 -67.11 -15.70
C THR A 1018 28.29 -66.00 -15.38
N ALA A 1019 29.48 -66.03 -15.99
CA ALA A 1019 30.40 -64.90 -16.02
C ALA A 1019 29.83 -63.73 -16.83
N GLY A 1020 30.04 -62.50 -16.37
CA GLY A 1020 29.50 -61.30 -17.00
C GLY A 1020 29.56 -60.06 -16.11
N ASN A 1021 29.07 -58.93 -16.64
CA ASN A 1021 28.91 -57.69 -15.88
C ASN A 1021 27.48 -57.60 -15.36
N TYR A 1022 27.33 -57.65 -14.04
CA TYR A 1022 26.05 -57.56 -13.36
C TYR A 1022 25.77 -56.13 -12.90
N THR A 1023 24.66 -55.54 -13.33
CA THR A 1023 24.19 -54.24 -12.85
C THR A 1023 23.27 -54.44 -11.65
N ILE A 1024 23.61 -53.81 -10.52
CA ILE A 1024 22.88 -53.89 -9.26
C ILE A 1024 22.21 -52.54 -9.03
N LYS A 1025 20.89 -52.51 -8.90
CA LYS A 1025 20.15 -51.36 -8.36
C LYS A 1025 19.77 -51.66 -6.92
N VAL A 1026 19.95 -50.68 -6.04
CA VAL A 1026 19.50 -50.71 -4.65
C VAL A 1026 18.55 -49.53 -4.46
N TYR A 1027 17.31 -49.82 -4.08
CA TYR A 1027 16.29 -48.83 -3.75
C TYR A 1027 16.09 -48.84 -2.24
N GLY A 1028 16.06 -47.65 -1.64
CA GLY A 1028 15.80 -47.48 -0.22
C GLY A 1028 14.47 -46.77 0.01
N LYS A 1029 13.69 -47.24 0.98
CA LYS A 1029 12.40 -46.65 1.35
C LYS A 1029 12.21 -46.61 2.87
N ASP A 1030 11.89 -45.43 3.38
CA ASP A 1030 11.52 -45.17 4.78
C ASP A 1030 10.02 -45.42 5.02
N GLY A 1031 9.67 -45.83 6.25
CA GLY A 1031 8.28 -46.06 6.66
C GLY A 1031 7.36 -44.82 6.54
N LEU A 1032 7.90 -43.59 6.55
CA LEU A 1032 7.11 -42.37 6.36
C LEU A 1032 6.70 -42.10 4.89
N SER A 1033 7.29 -42.81 3.93
CA SER A 1033 7.19 -42.44 2.52
C SER A 1033 5.99 -43.05 1.78
N SER A 1034 5.20 -42.21 1.11
CA SER A 1034 4.18 -42.64 0.14
C SER A 1034 4.77 -43.00 -1.23
N LYS A 1035 6.02 -42.64 -1.52
CA LYS A 1035 6.70 -42.91 -2.81
C LYS A 1035 7.01 -44.40 -2.95
N PHE A 1036 7.29 -44.88 -4.18
CA PHE A 1036 7.73 -46.26 -4.40
C PHE A 1036 9.13 -46.53 -3.81
N TYR A 1037 9.99 -45.51 -3.80
CA TYR A 1037 11.24 -45.44 -3.05
C TYR A 1037 11.59 -43.97 -2.77
N ASP A 1038 12.50 -43.72 -1.83
CA ASP A 1038 12.97 -42.37 -1.51
C ASP A 1038 14.24 -42.00 -2.29
N ASN A 1039 15.15 -42.96 -2.45
CA ASN A 1039 16.33 -42.84 -3.30
C ASN A 1039 16.74 -44.23 -3.86
N MET A 1040 17.60 -44.20 -4.89
CA MET A 1040 18.11 -45.37 -5.58
C MET A 1040 19.59 -45.15 -5.93
N LYS A 1041 20.41 -46.18 -5.80
CA LYS A 1041 21.81 -46.21 -6.26
C LYS A 1041 22.04 -47.41 -7.17
N GLN A 1042 22.79 -47.21 -8.26
CA GLN A 1042 23.10 -48.24 -9.24
C GLN A 1042 24.62 -48.46 -9.35
N PHE A 1043 25.05 -49.71 -9.41
CA PHE A 1043 26.45 -50.12 -9.45
C PHE A 1043 26.66 -51.26 -10.46
N ASN A 1044 27.91 -51.53 -10.86
CA ASN A 1044 28.27 -52.67 -11.69
C ASN A 1044 29.28 -53.58 -10.97
N VAL A 1045 29.09 -54.89 -11.08
CA VAL A 1045 29.96 -55.94 -10.51
C VAL A 1045 30.28 -56.99 -11.56
N THR A 1046 31.55 -57.12 -11.93
CA THR A 1046 32.03 -58.18 -12.82
C THR A 1046 32.18 -59.50 -12.06
N ILE A 1047 31.56 -60.55 -12.59
CA ILE A 1047 31.73 -61.96 -12.22
C ILE A 1047 32.53 -62.65 -13.31
N ASN A 1048 33.53 -63.45 -12.93
CA ASN A 1048 34.46 -64.09 -13.86
C ASN A 1048 34.25 -65.60 -13.89
N SER A 1049 34.55 -66.26 -15.01
CA SER A 1049 34.40 -67.73 -15.10
C SER A 1049 35.53 -68.48 -14.39
N LYS A 1050 36.76 -67.93 -14.40
CA LYS A 1050 37.94 -68.49 -13.70
C LYS A 1050 38.84 -67.39 -13.14
N PRO A 1051 39.51 -67.60 -11.98
CA PRO A 1051 40.40 -66.63 -11.37
C PRO A 1051 41.82 -66.57 -11.95
N LEU A 1052 42.31 -67.65 -12.56
CA LEU A 1052 43.67 -67.76 -13.09
C LEU A 1052 43.64 -68.33 -14.50
N TYR A 1053 44.11 -67.55 -15.46
CA TYR A 1053 44.36 -68.02 -16.83
C TYR A 1053 45.87 -68.19 -17.04
N LEU A 1054 46.29 -69.40 -17.43
CA LEU A 1054 47.67 -69.71 -17.82
C LEU A 1054 47.71 -69.99 -19.32
N SER A 1055 48.48 -69.20 -20.06
CA SER A 1055 48.61 -69.32 -21.53
C SER A 1055 49.51 -70.46 -22.00
N VAL A 1056 50.22 -71.14 -21.09
CA VAL A 1056 51.03 -72.33 -21.37
C VAL A 1056 51.07 -73.24 -20.15
N LEU A 1057 51.00 -74.55 -20.40
CA LEU A 1057 51.08 -75.63 -19.43
C LEU A 1057 51.87 -76.81 -20.03
N PRO A 1058 52.60 -77.61 -19.22
CA PRO A 1058 52.83 -77.40 -17.79
C PRO A 1058 53.86 -76.28 -17.53
N LEU A 1059 53.71 -75.56 -16.42
CA LEU A 1059 54.77 -74.66 -15.92
C LEU A 1059 55.70 -75.41 -14.98
N LYS A 1060 57.01 -75.23 -15.16
CA LYS A 1060 58.07 -75.92 -14.41
C LYS A 1060 59.29 -75.02 -14.21
N TYR A 1061 60.19 -75.47 -13.34
CA TYR A 1061 61.47 -74.82 -13.04
C TYR A 1061 62.22 -74.36 -14.30
N GLY A 1062 62.75 -73.15 -14.27
CA GLY A 1062 63.55 -72.55 -15.34
C GLY A 1062 62.77 -71.85 -16.45
N MET A 1063 61.43 -71.87 -16.43
CA MET A 1063 60.62 -71.14 -17.43
C MET A 1063 60.50 -69.65 -17.08
N THR A 1064 60.61 -68.77 -18.08
CA THR A 1064 60.33 -67.33 -17.96
C THR A 1064 59.19 -66.93 -18.89
N ASN A 1065 58.02 -66.53 -18.37
CA ASN A 1065 56.90 -65.99 -19.18
C ASN A 1065 55.77 -65.38 -18.31
N VAL A 1066 54.80 -64.74 -18.99
CA VAL A 1066 53.63 -64.12 -18.35
C VAL A 1066 52.71 -65.10 -17.60
N ALA A 1067 52.64 -66.38 -17.99
CA ALA A 1067 51.84 -67.36 -17.26
C ALA A 1067 52.51 -67.71 -15.92
N VAL A 1068 53.85 -67.75 -15.86
CA VAL A 1068 54.57 -67.85 -14.57
C VAL A 1068 54.29 -66.64 -13.69
N ALA A 1069 54.26 -65.41 -14.23
CA ALA A 1069 53.89 -64.22 -13.44
C ALA A 1069 52.45 -64.32 -12.91
N SER A 1070 51.50 -64.77 -13.73
CA SER A 1070 50.12 -65.05 -13.29
C SER A 1070 50.05 -66.13 -12.21
N LEU A 1071 50.83 -67.20 -12.32
CA LEU A 1071 50.97 -68.25 -11.30
C LEU A 1071 51.55 -67.70 -9.99
N GLN A 1072 52.59 -66.87 -10.06
CA GLN A 1072 53.20 -66.24 -8.88
C GLN A 1072 52.20 -65.32 -8.17
N ASN A 1073 51.51 -64.45 -8.92
CA ASN A 1073 50.45 -63.59 -8.39
C ASN A 1073 49.26 -64.39 -7.82
N ALA A 1074 48.92 -65.54 -8.40
CA ALA A 1074 47.93 -66.46 -7.87
C ALA A 1074 48.35 -67.08 -6.52
N LEU A 1075 49.58 -67.57 -6.42
CA LEU A 1075 50.14 -68.13 -5.19
C LEU A 1075 50.22 -67.07 -4.08
N VAL A 1076 50.67 -65.85 -4.40
CA VAL A 1076 50.65 -64.70 -3.47
C VAL A 1076 49.23 -64.37 -3.03
N LYS A 1077 48.27 -64.30 -3.97
CA LYS A 1077 46.85 -64.07 -3.65
C LYS A 1077 46.27 -65.17 -2.76
N LEU A 1078 46.71 -66.42 -2.88
CA LEU A 1078 46.34 -67.52 -1.99
C LEU A 1078 46.98 -67.39 -0.59
N GLY A 1079 48.17 -66.80 -0.48
CA GLY A 1079 48.89 -66.59 0.79
C GLY A 1079 50.28 -67.23 0.84
N TYR A 1080 50.79 -67.73 -0.28
CA TYR A 1080 52.12 -68.31 -0.39
C TYR A 1080 53.17 -67.22 -0.65
N VAL A 1081 54.29 -67.25 0.08
CA VAL A 1081 55.28 -66.18 0.04
C VAL A 1081 56.19 -66.30 -1.17
N ILE A 1082 56.06 -65.37 -2.11
CA ILE A 1082 56.94 -65.17 -3.26
C ILE A 1082 57.44 -63.73 -3.19
N SER A 1083 58.75 -63.50 -3.34
CA SER A 1083 59.38 -62.17 -3.19
C SER A 1083 59.10 -61.23 -4.34
N ASP A 1084 58.91 -61.78 -5.54
CA ASP A 1084 58.82 -61.06 -6.79
C ASP A 1084 58.02 -61.89 -7.80
N SER A 1085 56.97 -61.31 -8.40
CA SER A 1085 56.25 -61.92 -9.53
C SER A 1085 56.93 -61.60 -10.87
N SER A 1086 58.26 -61.80 -10.91
CA SER A 1086 59.16 -61.51 -12.03
C SER A 1086 58.90 -62.34 -13.29
N GLY A 1087 58.01 -63.33 -13.22
CA GLY A 1087 57.70 -64.23 -14.33
C GLY A 1087 58.74 -65.33 -14.55
N TYR A 1088 59.74 -65.47 -13.68
CA TYR A 1088 60.72 -66.56 -13.71
C TYR A 1088 60.40 -67.65 -12.68
N PHE A 1089 60.29 -68.90 -13.14
CA PHE A 1089 59.97 -70.05 -12.29
C PHE A 1089 61.27 -70.57 -11.63
N GLY A 1090 61.80 -69.79 -10.69
CA GLY A 1090 62.94 -70.17 -9.86
C GLY A 1090 62.57 -71.08 -8.70
N THR A 1091 63.57 -71.44 -7.88
CA THR A 1091 63.46 -72.38 -6.75
C THR A 1091 62.38 -71.98 -5.74
N GLN A 1092 62.21 -70.68 -5.48
CA GLN A 1092 61.18 -70.18 -4.58
C GLN A 1092 59.77 -70.45 -5.12
N THR A 1093 59.52 -70.18 -6.41
CA THR A 1093 58.22 -70.49 -7.05
C THR A 1093 57.96 -71.99 -7.07
N GLN A 1094 58.98 -72.82 -7.36
CA GLN A 1094 58.85 -74.28 -7.27
C GLN A 1094 58.49 -74.75 -5.86
N ASN A 1095 59.15 -74.22 -4.83
CA ASN A 1095 58.87 -74.55 -3.44
C ASN A 1095 57.43 -74.15 -3.03
N GLN A 1096 56.92 -73.01 -3.48
CA GLN A 1096 55.53 -72.63 -3.21
C GLN A 1096 54.51 -73.47 -4.00
N VAL A 1097 54.84 -73.90 -5.22
CA VAL A 1097 54.02 -74.88 -5.96
C VAL A 1097 53.99 -76.23 -5.23
N ILE A 1098 55.13 -76.71 -4.72
CA ILE A 1098 55.22 -77.94 -3.91
C ILE A 1098 54.40 -77.80 -2.61
N ALA A 1099 54.46 -76.64 -1.94
CA ALA A 1099 53.69 -76.36 -0.73
C ALA A 1099 52.18 -76.36 -1.03
N PHE A 1100 51.76 -75.73 -2.13
CA PHE A 1100 50.37 -75.72 -2.58
C PHE A 1100 49.87 -77.13 -2.98
N GLN A 1101 50.65 -77.87 -3.76
CA GLN A 1101 50.35 -79.27 -4.11
C GLN A 1101 50.18 -80.12 -2.84
N LYS A 1102 51.08 -79.96 -1.86
CA LYS A 1102 50.99 -80.62 -0.56
C LYS A 1102 49.72 -80.23 0.21
N SER A 1103 49.27 -78.96 0.17
CA SER A 1103 48.05 -78.52 0.87
C SER A 1103 46.76 -79.06 0.25
N LYS A 1104 46.75 -79.30 -1.07
CA LYS A 1104 45.58 -79.84 -1.81
C LYS A 1104 45.70 -81.34 -2.12
N GLY A 1105 46.62 -82.06 -1.48
CA GLY A 1105 46.75 -83.52 -1.58
C GLY A 1105 47.30 -84.06 -2.91
N LEU A 1106 47.88 -83.19 -3.75
CA LEU A 1106 48.38 -83.53 -5.09
C LEU A 1106 49.80 -84.13 -5.05
N THR A 1107 50.23 -84.69 -6.19
CA THR A 1107 51.63 -85.02 -6.47
C THR A 1107 52.51 -83.78 -6.28
N LYS A 1108 53.64 -83.95 -5.59
CA LYS A 1108 54.51 -82.86 -5.09
C LYS A 1108 55.74 -82.67 -5.98
N ASP A 1109 55.53 -82.63 -7.28
CA ASP A 1109 56.58 -82.55 -8.30
C ASP A 1109 57.11 -81.13 -8.54
N GLY A 1110 56.43 -80.10 -8.03
CA GLY A 1110 56.77 -78.70 -8.30
C GLY A 1110 56.44 -78.25 -9.72
N ILE A 1111 55.61 -79.00 -10.44
CA ILE A 1111 55.17 -78.74 -11.81
C ILE A 1111 53.68 -78.38 -11.81
N VAL A 1112 53.34 -77.22 -12.35
CA VAL A 1112 51.95 -76.84 -12.56
C VAL A 1112 51.47 -77.47 -13.86
N GLY A 1113 51.10 -78.74 -13.79
CA GLY A 1113 50.27 -79.44 -14.77
C GLY A 1113 48.77 -79.23 -14.51
N ASN A 1114 47.92 -79.89 -15.29
CA ASN A 1114 46.46 -79.68 -15.30
C ASN A 1114 45.81 -79.83 -13.91
N MET A 1115 46.20 -80.83 -13.11
CA MET A 1115 45.67 -81.03 -11.75
C MET A 1115 46.03 -79.88 -10.81
N SER A 1116 47.31 -79.46 -10.81
CA SER A 1116 47.79 -78.30 -10.05
C SER A 1116 47.06 -77.01 -10.47
N TYR A 1117 46.86 -76.82 -11.77
CA TYR A 1117 46.16 -75.66 -12.34
C TYR A 1117 44.65 -75.62 -12.02
N SER A 1118 43.97 -76.77 -12.01
CA SER A 1118 42.59 -76.85 -11.52
C SER A 1118 42.54 -76.45 -10.06
N ALA A 1119 43.30 -77.14 -9.20
CA ALA A 1119 43.29 -76.88 -7.76
C ALA A 1119 43.65 -75.44 -7.41
N LEU A 1120 44.57 -74.80 -8.15
CA LEU A 1120 44.88 -73.37 -8.01
C LEU A 1120 43.68 -72.48 -8.32
N ASN A 1121 42.93 -72.78 -9.39
CA ASN A 1121 41.68 -72.07 -9.70
C ASN A 1121 40.62 -72.33 -8.61
N ASP A 1122 40.44 -73.58 -8.20
CA ASP A 1122 39.46 -73.97 -7.17
C ASP A 1122 39.75 -73.24 -5.84
N ALA A 1123 41.00 -73.22 -5.39
CA ALA A 1123 41.45 -72.50 -4.20
C ALA A 1123 41.27 -70.97 -4.31
N LEU A 1124 41.44 -70.40 -5.50
CA LEU A 1124 41.24 -68.97 -5.74
C LEU A 1124 39.76 -68.59 -5.82
N ILE A 1125 38.90 -69.52 -6.25
CA ILE A 1125 37.43 -69.40 -6.21
C ILE A 1125 36.92 -69.51 -4.75
N GLU A 1126 37.57 -70.32 -3.91
CA GLU A 1126 37.27 -70.41 -2.47
C GLU A 1126 37.61 -69.13 -1.68
N LYS A 1127 38.47 -68.25 -2.21
CA LYS A 1127 38.95 -67.05 -1.48
C LYS A 1127 38.05 -65.83 -1.67
N SER A 1128 37.06 -65.70 -0.78
CA SER A 1128 36.18 -64.53 -0.67
C SER A 1128 36.93 -63.20 -0.45
N GLY A 1129 36.29 -62.09 -0.84
CA GLY A 1129 36.71 -60.73 -0.52
C GLY A 1129 35.53 -59.75 -0.50
N THR A 1130 35.78 -58.54 -0.02
CA THR A 1130 34.80 -57.45 0.04
C THR A 1130 35.18 -56.33 -0.93
N LYS A 1131 34.18 -55.79 -1.64
CA LYS A 1131 34.27 -54.56 -2.43
C LYS A 1131 33.27 -53.55 -1.87
N ILE A 1132 33.71 -52.33 -1.60
CA ILE A 1132 32.80 -51.19 -1.50
C ILE A 1132 32.38 -50.84 -2.92
N LEU A 1133 31.07 -50.69 -3.16
CA LEU A 1133 30.54 -50.26 -4.45
C LEU A 1133 30.45 -48.74 -4.43
N THR A 1134 31.45 -48.09 -5.01
CA THR A 1134 31.43 -46.66 -5.32
C THR A 1134 30.68 -46.40 -6.62
N TYR A 1135 30.15 -45.19 -6.77
CA TYR A 1135 29.39 -44.72 -7.93
C TYR A 1135 30.27 -44.57 -9.18
#